data_AF-A0A9D5CCI6-F1
#
_entry.id   AF-A0A9D5CCI6-F1
#
_cell.length_a   1.000
_cell.length_b   1.000
_cell.length_c   1.000
_cell.angle_alpha   90.00
_cell.angle_beta   90.00
_cell.angle_gamma   90.00
#
_symmetry.space_group_name_H-M   'P 1'
#
loop_
_entity.id
_entity.type
_entity.pdbx_description
1 polymer ?
#
loop_
_entity_poly.entity_id
_entity_poly.type
_entity_poly.pdbx_seq_one_letter_code
_entity_poly.pdbx_strand_id
1 'polypeptide(L)'
;MEDDGGAGGAADRSSIVIGLIENRAKEVGVAAFDLRSASLHLSQYIETSCSYQNTKTLLHFYDPMVIIVPPVKLAPDGMLGVSELVDKHYTSNKKITMSRGCFDDTKGAMLVKNLAAKESSAIGLDTYYKQYYLCLAAATATIKWIEAEKGVIITNHSLLVTFNGSFDHMNIDAASVQNLEIIDPLHTELWGSSNKKRSLFQMLKTTKTIGGTRLLRANLLQPLKDVKTINARLDCLDELMNNEELFFGLSQGLRKFPKETDKVLCHFCFKPKKVTDEVLRPANGRKSQMLISSIIILKTALDALPFLSKVLKDAKSFLLCNIYRSICENPKYEEMRKRIGSIIDEDVVHARVPFLACTQQCFAVKVGVDGLLDVARRSFCDTSEAIHNLANKYREEHKLPNLKIPFNNRQGFYFSIPQKDVNGKLPGKFIQVMKHGKNIHCSTFELASLNVRNKSAAAECFMRTEICLEALLEVIREDISPLTRLAEVLCLLDMIVNSFAHTISTKPVDRYTRPEFTDNGPMAIDAGRHPVLESLHNDFVPNNLFLSEASNMIVVMGPNMCGKSTYLQQVCLMVILAQIGCYVPARFASLRVVDRMFTRIGTGDNVEYNSSTFMTEMRETAFLMQNISPKSLIVMDELGRATSSSDGFAIAWSCCEHLLSLKAYTIFATHFEGLSELVTIYPNVKTLHFEVDLRNNRLDFKFRLKDQPQYVPHYGLLLAGVAGLPCSVIETAKNITKLITEKEEKRIVNNCERYHEIQMVYRVAQRLFCLKYSNQNEVDIRQALQDLKDNYKEGRYSRRICCRGGGGFLLKASYSVANTSSEDIDAAVPIKPLRSKINGNIFAYPWASSRKGYVLDASEDTYGGIVINPDKLPRNAYAFASVLHVSLSQWKLEGKKGVWLKLPLERSELVPVAVKEGFKYHHAEESYVMLTYWIPEEPCMLPANASHQVGIGGFVINEKKEVLVVQEKNCPSTSAGAWKLPTGFVLESEDIFTGAVREVKEETGIDTEFVEVVAFRQTHQVAFEKSDLLFICLLRPLSSQIEVDGLEIQAAKWIPLAEFIEQPCIQDDNMFKKIIDICMARLGKRYCGLSAHHLISNFDGKISTLYYNVVEPQDLNCQGV
;
A
#
# COMPACT_ATOMS: atom_id res chain seq x y z
N MET A 1 -23.68 -18.42 21.60
CA MET A 1 -24.33 -19.49 20.80
C MET A 1 -23.21 -20.38 20.31
N GLU A 2 -23.21 -21.64 20.71
CA GLU A 2 -22.34 -22.70 20.18
C GLU A 2 -22.88 -24.00 20.82
N ASP A 3 -23.46 -24.88 20.00
CA ASP A 3 -23.86 -26.24 20.35
C ASP A 3 -24.14 -26.93 19.01
N ASP A 4 -23.09 -27.42 18.38
CA ASP A 4 -23.22 -28.56 17.45
C ASP A 4 -22.06 -29.51 17.74
N GLY A 5 -22.40 -30.66 18.31
CA GLY A 5 -21.46 -31.57 18.96
C GLY A 5 -20.72 -32.47 17.97
N GLY A 6 -19.72 -31.93 17.28
CA GLY A 6 -18.82 -32.69 16.39
C GLY A 6 -17.37 -32.67 16.89
N ALA A 7 -16.81 -33.84 17.22
CA ALA A 7 -15.44 -33.94 17.70
C ALA A 7 -14.41 -33.84 16.55
N GLY A 8 -13.44 -32.91 16.70
CA GLY A 8 -12.22 -32.88 15.91
C GLY A 8 -12.33 -32.20 14.53
N GLY A 9 -11.86 -30.96 14.41
CA GLY A 9 -11.65 -30.31 13.11
C GLY A 9 -12.42 -29.02 12.83
N ALA A 10 -12.77 -28.23 13.85
CA ALA A 10 -13.25 -26.86 13.62
C ALA A 10 -12.10 -25.99 13.10
N ALA A 11 -11.98 -25.88 11.77
CA ALA A 11 -11.18 -24.85 11.13
C ALA A 11 -11.72 -23.46 11.50
N ASP A 12 -10.82 -22.47 11.55
CA ASP A 12 -11.06 -21.14 12.09
C ASP A 12 -12.01 -20.33 11.21
N ARG A 13 -13.33 -20.54 11.37
CA ARG A 13 -14.36 -19.82 10.60
C ARG A 13 -14.23 -18.32 10.83
N SER A 14 -14.06 -17.58 9.74
CA SER A 14 -13.87 -16.14 9.73
C SER A 14 -14.99 -15.38 10.47
N SER A 15 -14.65 -14.22 11.02
CA SER A 15 -15.54 -13.36 11.82
C SER A 15 -15.92 -12.06 11.13
N ILE A 16 -15.51 -11.90 9.88
CA ILE A 16 -15.58 -10.64 9.15
C ILE A 16 -16.88 -10.53 8.36
N VAL A 17 -17.52 -9.36 8.43
CA VAL A 17 -18.72 -8.99 7.69
C VAL A 17 -18.35 -7.86 6.75
N ILE A 18 -18.64 -8.00 5.46
CA ILE A 18 -18.28 -6.98 4.45
C ILE A 18 -19.52 -6.38 3.83
N GLY A 19 -19.61 -5.05 3.84
CA GLY A 19 -20.52 -4.28 2.99
C GLY A 19 -19.81 -3.87 1.71
N LEU A 20 -20.47 -4.05 0.56
CA LEU A 20 -20.01 -3.60 -0.76
C LEU A 20 -21.05 -2.69 -1.40
N ILE A 21 -20.60 -1.61 -2.04
CA ILE A 21 -21.42 -0.75 -2.91
C ILE A 21 -20.61 -0.27 -4.11
N GLU A 22 -21.26 -0.14 -5.26
CA GLU A 22 -20.66 0.37 -6.51
C GLU A 22 -21.37 1.65 -6.98
N ASN A 23 -20.63 2.58 -7.60
CA ASN A 23 -21.20 3.70 -8.36
C ASN A 23 -21.17 3.42 -9.88
N ARG A 24 -21.72 4.36 -10.67
CA ARG A 24 -21.75 4.23 -12.15
C ARG A 24 -20.37 4.32 -12.82
N ALA A 25 -19.36 4.85 -12.12
CA ALA A 25 -17.99 4.99 -12.59
C ALA A 25 -17.10 3.77 -12.22
N LYS A 26 -17.70 2.65 -11.79
CA LYS A 26 -17.01 1.45 -11.27
C LYS A 26 -16.12 1.72 -10.06
N GLU A 27 -16.42 2.76 -9.30
CA GLU A 27 -15.83 2.95 -7.99
C GLU A 27 -16.53 2.06 -6.98
N VAL A 28 -15.75 1.30 -6.21
CA VAL A 28 -16.25 0.33 -5.23
C VAL A 28 -15.91 0.82 -3.83
N GLY A 29 -16.95 0.99 -3.01
CA GLY A 29 -16.83 1.21 -1.57
C GLY A 29 -16.95 -0.10 -0.82
N VAL A 30 -15.97 -0.39 0.05
CA VAL A 30 -15.88 -1.60 0.87
C VAL A 30 -15.79 -1.20 2.34
N ALA A 31 -16.58 -1.87 3.18
CA ALA A 31 -16.51 -1.74 4.64
C ALA A 31 -16.46 -3.12 5.29
N ALA A 32 -15.27 -3.54 5.72
CA ALA A 32 -15.02 -4.82 6.37
C ALA A 32 -14.97 -4.65 7.89
N PHE A 33 -15.89 -5.30 8.60
CA PHE A 33 -16.02 -5.25 10.05
C PHE A 33 -15.60 -6.61 10.65
N ASP A 34 -14.57 -6.64 11.51
CA ASP A 34 -14.22 -7.87 12.26
C ASP A 34 -14.91 -7.90 13.64
N LEU A 35 -15.83 -8.85 13.79
CA LEU A 35 -16.54 -9.11 15.05
C LEU A 35 -15.62 -9.63 16.18
N ARG A 36 -14.38 -10.04 15.89
CA ARG A 36 -13.39 -10.56 16.88
C ARG A 36 -12.27 -9.57 17.25
N SER A 37 -12.16 -8.41 16.61
CA SER A 37 -11.23 -7.34 17.02
C SER A 37 -11.94 -5.99 17.28
N ALA A 38 -13.23 -5.88 16.93
CA ALA A 38 -13.94 -4.60 16.91
C ALA A 38 -13.23 -3.55 16.04
N SER A 39 -12.66 -3.99 14.91
CA SER A 39 -12.12 -3.12 13.87
C SER A 39 -13.09 -2.98 12.69
N LEU A 40 -13.10 -1.78 12.11
CA LEU A 40 -13.79 -1.44 10.88
C LEU A 40 -12.76 -0.89 9.90
N HIS A 41 -12.50 -1.67 8.86
CA HIS A 41 -11.61 -1.32 7.77
C HIS A 41 -12.44 -0.76 6.61
N LEU A 42 -12.16 0.48 6.22
CA LEU A 42 -12.85 1.21 5.16
C LEU A 42 -11.90 1.40 3.99
N SER A 43 -12.33 1.04 2.78
CA SER A 43 -11.53 1.23 1.57
C SER A 43 -12.42 1.58 0.38
N GLN A 44 -11.97 2.53 -0.44
CA GLN A 44 -12.63 2.95 -1.66
C GLN A 44 -11.59 3.07 -2.78
N TYR A 45 -11.91 2.53 -3.95
CA TYR A 45 -11.02 2.52 -5.11
C TYR A 45 -11.82 2.39 -6.41
N ILE A 46 -11.24 2.87 -7.51
CA ILE A 46 -11.79 2.69 -8.85
C ILE A 46 -11.35 1.33 -9.38
N GLU A 47 -12.29 0.51 -9.83
CA GLU A 47 -12.00 -0.77 -10.46
C GLU A 47 -11.79 -0.59 -11.97
N THR A 48 -10.53 -0.52 -12.38
CA THR A 48 -10.12 -0.43 -13.79
C THR A 48 -10.39 -1.73 -14.57
N SER A 49 -10.47 -2.86 -13.87
CA SER A 49 -10.64 -4.18 -14.47
C SER A 49 -12.12 -4.56 -14.66
N CYS A 50 -12.50 -5.04 -15.85
CA CYS A 50 -13.85 -5.60 -16.08
C CYS A 50 -14.12 -6.91 -15.32
N SER A 51 -13.09 -7.49 -14.68
CA SER A 51 -13.15 -8.72 -13.88
C SER A 51 -13.23 -8.49 -12.37
N TYR A 52 -13.16 -7.24 -11.92
CA TYR A 52 -13.13 -6.78 -10.53
C TYR A 52 -12.05 -7.44 -9.65
N GLN A 53 -10.83 -7.48 -10.17
CA GLN A 53 -9.73 -8.21 -9.55
C GLN A 53 -9.24 -7.58 -8.23
N ASN A 54 -9.31 -6.25 -8.06
CA ASN A 54 -8.98 -5.61 -6.78
C ASN A 54 -10.00 -6.00 -5.71
N THR A 55 -11.30 -5.95 -6.07
CA THR A 55 -12.39 -6.37 -5.19
C THR A 55 -12.30 -7.85 -4.81
N LYS A 56 -11.96 -8.74 -5.77
CA LYS A 56 -11.69 -10.16 -5.48
C LYS A 56 -10.52 -10.36 -4.53
N THR A 57 -9.44 -9.61 -4.71
CA THR A 57 -8.24 -9.70 -3.87
C THR A 57 -8.56 -9.29 -2.42
N LEU A 58 -9.36 -8.22 -2.22
CA LEU A 58 -9.82 -7.83 -0.88
C LEU A 58 -10.80 -8.85 -0.26
N LEU A 59 -11.73 -9.41 -1.03
CA LEU A 59 -12.63 -10.45 -0.55
C LEU A 59 -11.86 -11.73 -0.15
N HIS A 60 -10.83 -12.11 -0.90
CA HIS A 60 -9.95 -13.24 -0.54
C HIS A 60 -9.06 -12.95 0.69
N PHE A 61 -8.59 -11.70 0.83
CA PHE A 61 -7.82 -11.25 1.99
C PHE A 61 -8.62 -11.33 3.30
N TYR A 62 -9.84 -10.78 3.30
CA TYR A 62 -10.71 -10.72 4.48
C TYR A 62 -11.49 -12.02 4.74
N ASP A 63 -11.67 -12.89 3.74
CA ASP A 63 -12.41 -14.16 3.84
C ASP A 63 -13.78 -14.01 4.56
N PRO A 64 -14.74 -13.23 4.04
CA PRO A 64 -15.91 -12.80 4.80
C PRO A 64 -16.89 -13.95 5.14
N MET A 65 -17.40 -13.98 6.38
CA MET A 65 -18.53 -14.84 6.75
C MET A 65 -19.81 -14.44 6.00
N VAL A 66 -20.01 -13.13 5.83
CA VAL A 66 -21.22 -12.51 5.30
C VAL A 66 -20.84 -11.36 4.37
N ILE A 67 -21.48 -11.31 3.20
CA ILE A 67 -21.30 -10.23 2.22
C ILE A 67 -22.65 -9.52 2.02
N ILE A 68 -22.69 -8.22 2.33
CA ILE A 68 -23.87 -7.36 2.26
C ILE A 68 -23.78 -6.51 1.01
N VAL A 69 -24.80 -6.56 0.15
CA VAL A 69 -24.85 -5.81 -1.12
C VAL A 69 -26.20 -5.11 -1.32
N PRO A 70 -26.27 -4.03 -2.11
CA PRO A 70 -27.54 -3.47 -2.57
C PRO A 70 -28.23 -4.40 -3.60
N PRO A 71 -29.56 -4.28 -3.78
CA PRO A 71 -30.28 -5.00 -4.83
C PRO A 71 -29.77 -4.63 -6.23
N VAL A 72 -29.72 -5.64 -7.09
CA VAL A 72 -29.25 -5.58 -8.47
C VAL A 72 -30.06 -4.53 -9.26
N LYS A 73 -29.35 -3.71 -10.03
CA LYS A 73 -29.89 -3.10 -11.25
C LYS A 73 -29.06 -3.65 -12.39
N LEU A 74 -29.68 -4.12 -13.46
CA LEU A 74 -28.92 -4.44 -14.67
C LEU A 74 -28.17 -3.19 -15.12
N ALA A 75 -26.86 -3.33 -15.35
CA ALA A 75 -26.09 -2.31 -16.05
C ALA A 75 -26.57 -2.24 -17.52
N PRO A 76 -26.63 -1.05 -18.15
CA PRO A 76 -27.09 -0.92 -19.53
C PRO A 76 -26.28 -1.76 -20.54
N ASP A 77 -25.00 -1.99 -20.26
CA ASP A 77 -24.02 -2.50 -21.23
C ASP A 77 -23.68 -4.00 -21.09
N GLY A 78 -24.47 -4.78 -20.32
CA GLY A 78 -24.23 -6.22 -20.13
C GLY A 78 -22.93 -6.57 -19.38
N MET A 79 -22.25 -5.59 -18.79
CA MET A 79 -21.11 -5.82 -17.89
C MET A 79 -21.58 -6.29 -16.51
N LEU A 80 -20.79 -7.17 -15.90
CA LEU A 80 -21.03 -7.70 -14.56
C LEU A 80 -21.01 -6.58 -13.51
N GLY A 81 -22.01 -6.55 -12.64
CA GLY A 81 -21.98 -5.72 -11.42
C GLY A 81 -21.33 -6.45 -10.24
N VAL A 82 -20.91 -5.71 -9.22
CA VAL A 82 -20.33 -6.28 -7.97
C VAL A 82 -21.27 -7.31 -7.32
N SER A 83 -22.59 -7.10 -7.40
CA SER A 83 -23.57 -8.06 -6.87
C SER A 83 -23.54 -9.40 -7.59
N GLU A 84 -23.38 -9.41 -8.92
CA GLU A 84 -23.31 -10.62 -9.75
C GLU A 84 -21.95 -11.34 -9.62
N LEU A 85 -20.88 -10.59 -9.35
CA LEU A 85 -19.57 -11.17 -9.01
C LEU A 85 -19.64 -12.01 -7.74
N VAL A 86 -20.34 -11.53 -6.71
CA VAL A 86 -20.55 -12.28 -5.46
C VAL A 86 -21.35 -13.55 -5.75
N ASP A 87 -22.39 -13.48 -6.57
CA ASP A 87 -23.20 -14.65 -6.96
C ASP A 87 -22.41 -15.72 -7.73
N LYS A 88 -21.40 -15.31 -8.52
CA LYS A 88 -20.59 -16.22 -9.34
C LYS A 88 -19.39 -16.83 -8.61
N HIS A 89 -18.76 -16.11 -7.69
CA HIS A 89 -17.47 -16.50 -7.11
C HIS A 89 -17.51 -16.83 -5.60
N TYR A 90 -18.59 -16.48 -4.88
CA TYR A 90 -18.66 -16.60 -3.42
C TYR A 90 -19.94 -17.33 -2.95
N THR A 91 -20.34 -18.37 -3.68
CA THR A 91 -21.57 -19.16 -3.46
C THR A 91 -21.60 -19.88 -2.10
N SER A 92 -20.45 -20.08 -1.46
CA SER A 92 -20.30 -20.66 -0.13
C SER A 92 -20.49 -19.66 1.02
N ASN A 93 -20.40 -18.35 0.75
CA ASN A 93 -20.50 -17.28 1.76
C ASN A 93 -21.96 -16.77 1.84
N LYS A 94 -22.43 -16.36 3.03
CA LYS A 94 -23.83 -15.90 3.18
C LYS A 94 -23.99 -14.50 2.58
N LYS A 95 -24.46 -14.41 1.33
CA LYS A 95 -24.88 -13.16 0.68
C LYS A 95 -26.17 -12.62 1.33
N ILE A 96 -26.21 -11.32 1.60
CA ILE A 96 -27.39 -10.62 2.17
C ILE A 96 -27.66 -9.35 1.37
N THR A 97 -28.88 -9.22 0.87
CA THR A 97 -29.31 -8.04 0.10
C THR A 97 -30.04 -7.06 1.02
N MET A 98 -29.53 -5.82 1.13
CA MET A 98 -30.18 -4.74 1.90
C MET A 98 -30.65 -3.61 0.98
N SER A 99 -31.74 -2.93 1.34
CA SER A 99 -32.29 -1.84 0.50
C SER A 99 -31.28 -0.70 0.35
N ARG A 100 -31.32 0.02 -0.78
CA ARG A 100 -30.35 1.12 -1.02
C ARG A 100 -30.44 2.24 0.04
N GLY A 101 -31.59 2.45 0.68
CA GLY A 101 -31.73 3.39 1.81
C GLY A 101 -30.99 2.98 3.10
N CYS A 102 -30.48 1.75 3.18
CA CYS A 102 -29.56 1.34 4.25
C CYS A 102 -28.14 1.85 4.01
N PHE A 103 -27.73 2.02 2.75
CA PHE A 103 -26.41 2.50 2.31
C PHE A 103 -26.42 4.03 2.21
N ASP A 104 -26.27 4.68 3.35
CA ASP A 104 -26.35 6.14 3.52
C ASP A 104 -24.99 6.65 4.02
N ASP A 105 -24.33 7.48 3.22
CA ASP A 105 -23.00 8.04 3.47
C ASP A 105 -23.01 9.04 4.64
N THR A 106 -24.02 9.92 4.70
CA THR A 106 -24.16 10.91 5.79
C THR A 106 -24.39 10.25 7.15
N LYS A 107 -25.18 9.17 7.20
CA LYS A 107 -25.35 8.38 8.42
C LYS A 107 -24.09 7.57 8.75
N GLY A 108 -23.34 7.13 7.75
CA GLY A 108 -22.07 6.43 7.91
C GLY A 108 -21.01 7.33 8.54
N ALA A 109 -20.87 8.54 8.02
CA ALA A 109 -20.04 9.60 8.56
C ALA A 109 -20.29 9.84 10.07
N MET A 110 -21.55 9.97 10.47
CA MET A 110 -21.94 10.17 11.87
C MET A 110 -21.70 8.93 12.74
N LEU A 111 -22.06 7.73 12.27
CA LEU A 111 -21.83 6.48 13.01
C LEU A 111 -20.34 6.23 13.23
N VAL A 112 -19.52 6.39 12.19
CA VAL A 112 -18.07 6.24 12.27
C VAL A 112 -17.49 7.27 13.25
N LYS A 113 -17.88 8.55 13.18
CA LYS A 113 -17.39 9.60 14.10
C LYS A 113 -17.74 9.34 15.57
N ASN A 114 -18.91 8.78 15.85
CA ASN A 114 -19.36 8.47 17.22
C ASN A 114 -18.77 7.17 17.78
N LEU A 115 -18.58 6.15 16.94
CA LEU A 115 -18.08 4.83 17.36
C LEU A 115 -16.55 4.75 17.38
N ALA A 116 -15.85 5.54 16.56
CA ALA A 116 -14.38 5.54 16.48
C ALA A 116 -13.71 5.91 17.81
N ALA A 117 -12.69 5.13 18.18
CA ALA A 117 -11.84 5.40 19.33
C ALA A 117 -11.15 6.77 19.22
N LYS A 118 -11.07 7.49 20.34
CA LYS A 118 -10.58 8.89 20.42
C LYS A 118 -9.13 9.08 19.93
N GLU A 119 -8.31 8.03 19.97
CA GLU A 119 -6.91 8.05 19.54
C GLU A 119 -6.71 7.56 18.08
N SER A 120 -7.78 7.17 17.38
CA SER A 120 -7.66 6.66 16.00
C SER A 120 -7.38 7.78 14.99
N SER A 121 -6.72 7.43 13.88
CA SER A 121 -6.43 8.32 12.74
C SER A 121 -7.68 8.86 12.02
N ALA A 122 -8.88 8.49 12.48
CA ALA A 122 -10.17 9.03 12.07
C ALA A 122 -10.33 10.55 12.29
N ILE A 123 -9.40 11.22 12.99
CA ILE A 123 -9.39 12.68 13.18
C ILE A 123 -9.39 13.46 11.84
N GLY A 124 -8.95 12.85 10.72
CA GLY A 124 -9.07 13.45 9.39
C GLY A 124 -10.47 13.45 8.76
N LEU A 125 -11.46 12.78 9.33
CA LEU A 125 -12.80 12.58 8.72
C LEU A 125 -13.43 13.87 8.18
N ASP A 126 -13.34 14.96 8.95
CA ASP A 126 -13.95 16.25 8.60
C ASP A 126 -13.38 16.87 7.31
N THR A 127 -12.17 16.46 6.88
CA THR A 127 -11.53 16.90 5.62
C THR A 127 -11.85 15.97 4.44
N TYR A 128 -12.07 14.68 4.69
CA TYR A 128 -12.10 13.63 3.67
C TYR A 128 -13.50 13.10 3.30
N TYR A 129 -14.57 13.58 3.95
CA TYR A 129 -15.96 13.12 3.72
C TYR A 129 -16.40 13.08 2.24
N LYS A 130 -15.94 14.02 1.40
CA LYS A 130 -16.30 14.05 -0.03
C LYS A 130 -15.58 13.00 -0.88
N GLN A 131 -14.43 12.49 -0.43
CA GLN A 131 -13.63 11.54 -1.20
C GLN A 131 -14.01 10.08 -0.91
N TYR A 132 -14.47 9.76 0.30
CA TYR A 132 -14.70 8.39 0.78
C TYR A 132 -16.18 8.02 1.04
N TYR A 133 -17.09 8.66 0.29
CA TYR A 133 -18.54 8.56 0.49
C TYR A 133 -19.10 7.13 0.31
N LEU A 134 -18.55 6.32 -0.62
CA LEU A 134 -19.05 4.96 -0.87
C LEU A 134 -18.66 3.99 0.24
N CYS A 135 -17.44 4.03 0.77
CA CYS A 135 -17.09 3.14 1.90
C CYS A 135 -17.83 3.55 3.19
N LEU A 136 -18.15 4.83 3.38
CA LEU A 136 -19.03 5.29 4.46
C LEU A 136 -20.47 4.76 4.29
N ALA A 137 -21.02 4.78 3.08
CA ALA A 137 -22.32 4.19 2.79
C ALA A 137 -22.35 2.67 3.03
N ALA A 138 -21.28 1.95 2.67
CA ALA A 138 -21.10 0.54 2.98
C ALA A 138 -21.04 0.28 4.49
N ALA A 139 -20.31 1.10 5.25
CA ALA A 139 -20.20 0.99 6.70
C ALA A 139 -21.57 1.08 7.40
N THR A 140 -22.44 1.97 6.93
CA THR A 140 -23.81 2.11 7.43
C THR A 140 -24.62 0.83 7.28
N ALA A 141 -24.53 0.17 6.12
CA ALA A 141 -25.22 -1.09 5.89
C ALA A 141 -24.67 -2.21 6.78
N THR A 142 -23.34 -2.33 6.89
CA THR A 142 -22.66 -3.32 7.73
C THR A 142 -23.02 -3.16 9.21
N ILE A 143 -22.95 -1.95 9.77
CA ILE A 143 -23.25 -1.69 11.19
C ILE A 143 -24.74 -1.96 11.47
N LYS A 144 -25.66 -1.41 10.66
CA LYS A 144 -27.12 -1.65 10.84
C LYS A 144 -27.48 -3.13 10.77
N TRP A 145 -26.82 -3.90 9.90
CA TRP A 145 -27.03 -5.34 9.82
C TRP A 145 -26.56 -6.06 11.09
N ILE A 146 -25.38 -5.72 11.61
CA ILE A 146 -24.87 -6.27 12.87
C ILE A 146 -25.83 -5.95 14.02
N GLU A 147 -26.30 -4.70 14.13
CA GLU A 147 -27.25 -4.28 15.18
C GLU A 147 -28.60 -5.01 15.10
N ALA A 148 -29.09 -5.30 13.89
CA ALA A 148 -30.35 -5.99 13.65
C ALA A 148 -30.25 -7.52 13.86
N GLU A 149 -29.30 -8.19 13.21
CA GLU A 149 -29.19 -9.66 13.21
C GLU A 149 -28.51 -10.18 14.49
N LYS A 150 -27.50 -9.48 15.04
CA LYS A 150 -26.80 -9.93 16.26
C LYS A 150 -27.43 -9.38 17.55
N GLY A 151 -28.31 -8.38 17.46
CA GLY A 151 -28.98 -7.79 18.63
C GLY A 151 -28.01 -7.06 19.57
N VAL A 152 -26.98 -6.45 19.01
CA VAL A 152 -25.85 -5.83 19.72
C VAL A 152 -25.70 -4.39 19.30
N ILE A 153 -25.55 -3.47 20.25
CA ILE A 153 -25.21 -2.07 20.05
C ILE A 153 -23.70 -1.91 20.24
N ILE A 154 -23.03 -1.22 19.33
CA ILE A 154 -21.60 -0.90 19.46
C ILE A 154 -21.46 0.29 20.42
N THR A 155 -20.50 0.22 21.34
CA THR A 155 -20.27 1.33 22.28
C THR A 155 -19.53 2.50 21.63
N ASN A 156 -19.90 3.73 21.99
CA ASN A 156 -19.22 4.93 21.51
C ASN A 156 -17.72 4.87 21.89
N HIS A 157 -16.87 5.33 21.00
CA HIS A 157 -15.40 5.33 21.14
C HIS A 157 -14.73 3.96 21.38
N SER A 158 -15.38 2.85 21.02
CA SER A 158 -14.83 1.49 21.17
C SER A 158 -14.29 0.87 19.88
N LEU A 159 -14.64 1.43 18.72
CA LEU A 159 -14.35 0.85 17.41
C LEU A 159 -13.00 1.36 16.89
N LEU A 160 -12.10 0.45 16.52
CA LEU A 160 -10.89 0.82 15.77
C LEU A 160 -11.28 1.04 14.31
N VAL A 161 -11.25 2.28 13.84
CA VAL A 161 -11.54 2.59 12.44
C VAL A 161 -10.23 2.86 11.70
N THR A 162 -10.01 2.15 10.59
CA THR A 162 -8.87 2.41 9.69
C THR A 162 -9.38 2.70 8.28
N PHE A 163 -8.85 3.75 7.66
CA PHE A 163 -9.05 4.03 6.24
C PHE A 163 -7.88 3.42 5.47
N ASN A 164 -8.12 2.24 4.90
CA ASN A 164 -7.17 1.56 4.06
C ASN A 164 -7.30 2.12 2.64
N GLY A 165 -6.63 3.25 2.37
CA GLY A 165 -6.16 3.52 1.02
C GLY A 165 -5.23 2.39 0.59
N SER A 166 -5.27 1.98 -0.68
CA SER A 166 -4.48 0.87 -1.23
C SER A 166 -2.97 1.17 -1.38
N PHE A 167 -2.45 2.07 -0.55
CA PHE A 167 -1.18 2.77 -0.74
C PHE A 167 -0.07 2.35 0.24
N ASP A 168 -0.38 1.98 1.48
CA ASP A 168 0.65 1.73 2.53
C ASP A 168 1.13 0.27 2.64
N HIS A 169 0.42 -0.68 2.02
CA HIS A 169 0.80 -2.09 1.95
C HIS A 169 1.17 -2.52 0.52
N MET A 170 2.07 -3.49 0.38
CA MET A 170 2.38 -4.13 -0.89
C MET A 170 1.17 -4.94 -1.37
N ASN A 171 0.73 -4.70 -2.60
CA ASN A 171 -0.37 -5.48 -3.19
C ASN A 171 0.16 -6.80 -3.76
N ILE A 172 -0.45 -7.91 -3.36
CA ILE A 172 -0.26 -9.24 -3.94
C ILE A 172 -1.64 -9.67 -4.45
N ASP A 173 -1.74 -10.05 -5.73
CA ASP A 173 -3.01 -10.51 -6.29
C ASP A 173 -3.38 -11.92 -5.81
N ALA A 174 -4.68 -12.26 -5.85
CA ALA A 174 -5.18 -13.54 -5.34
C ALA A 174 -4.57 -14.78 -6.04
N ALA A 175 -4.22 -14.70 -7.33
CA ALA A 175 -3.58 -15.81 -8.03
C ALA A 175 -2.13 -15.98 -7.57
N SER A 176 -1.39 -14.88 -7.37
CA SER A 176 -0.05 -14.90 -6.76
C SER A 176 -0.04 -15.47 -5.34
N VAL A 177 -1.05 -15.16 -4.51
CA VAL A 177 -1.16 -15.73 -3.15
C VAL A 177 -1.25 -17.27 -3.19
N GLN A 178 -1.97 -17.82 -4.16
CA GLN A 178 -2.11 -19.27 -4.37
C GLN A 178 -0.85 -19.88 -5.00
N ASN A 179 -0.32 -19.29 -6.08
CA ASN A 179 0.87 -19.75 -6.81
C ASN A 179 2.14 -19.78 -5.95
N LEU A 180 2.24 -18.88 -4.95
CA LEU A 180 3.34 -18.81 -3.99
C LEU A 180 3.11 -19.67 -2.73
N GLU A 181 1.96 -20.36 -2.61
CA GLU A 181 1.56 -21.15 -1.44
C GLU A 181 1.76 -20.39 -0.11
N ILE A 182 1.39 -19.10 -0.07
CA ILE A 182 1.64 -18.22 1.09
C ILE A 182 0.88 -18.74 2.32
N ILE A 183 -0.39 -19.10 2.13
CA ILE A 183 -1.32 -19.46 3.20
C ILE A 183 -1.62 -20.97 3.21
N ASP A 184 -2.13 -21.48 2.09
CA ASP A 184 -2.54 -22.87 1.91
C ASP A 184 -1.84 -23.48 0.67
N PRO A 185 -1.47 -24.77 0.68
CA PRO A 185 -0.82 -25.43 -0.45
C PRO A 185 -1.84 -25.84 -1.52
N LEU A 186 -1.42 -25.81 -2.79
CA LEU A 186 -2.27 -26.08 -3.97
C LEU A 186 -2.77 -27.52 -4.04
N HIS A 187 -2.04 -28.49 -3.48
CA HIS A 187 -2.39 -29.91 -3.52
C HIS A 187 -2.51 -30.52 -2.12
N THR A 188 -3.69 -30.32 -1.51
CA THR A 188 -4.02 -30.89 -0.19
C THR A 188 -4.39 -32.39 -0.25
N GLU A 189 -4.90 -32.88 -1.39
CA GLU A 189 -5.49 -34.24 -1.46
C GLU A 189 -4.51 -35.36 -1.87
N LEU A 190 -3.48 -35.04 -2.67
CA LEU A 190 -2.56 -36.04 -3.25
C LEU A 190 -1.49 -36.58 -2.29
N TRP A 191 -1.38 -36.03 -1.08
CA TRP A 191 -0.32 -36.39 -0.13
C TRP A 191 -0.89 -36.61 1.27
N GLY A 192 -0.75 -37.84 1.79
CA GLY A 192 -1.33 -38.25 3.06
C GLY A 192 -0.94 -37.38 4.27
N SER A 193 -1.80 -37.43 5.30
CA SER A 193 -1.94 -36.50 6.46
C SER A 193 -0.71 -36.25 7.38
N SER A 194 0.50 -36.66 7.00
CA SER A 194 1.67 -36.73 7.87
C SER A 194 2.51 -35.44 7.98
N ASN A 195 2.63 -34.63 6.91
CA ASN A 195 3.55 -33.46 6.90
C ASN A 195 2.81 -32.11 6.80
N LYS A 196 2.43 -31.55 7.95
CA LYS A 196 1.60 -30.34 8.14
C LYS A 196 2.35 -29.00 8.07
N LYS A 197 3.45 -28.91 7.33
CA LYS A 197 4.26 -27.69 7.16
C LYS A 197 4.64 -27.49 5.69
N ARG A 198 3.68 -27.06 4.86
CA ARG A 198 3.88 -26.92 3.41
C ARG A 198 3.67 -25.51 2.85
N SER A 199 3.02 -24.61 3.59
CA SER A 199 2.91 -23.18 3.21
C SER A 199 3.82 -22.29 4.04
N LEU A 200 4.09 -21.06 3.56
CA LEU A 200 4.89 -20.07 4.29
C LEU A 200 4.26 -19.74 5.66
N PHE A 201 2.92 -19.59 5.70
CA PHE A 201 2.16 -19.39 6.93
C PHE A 201 2.30 -20.56 7.90
N GLN A 202 2.17 -21.82 7.44
CA GLN A 202 2.33 -22.99 8.32
C GLN A 202 3.75 -23.13 8.88
N MET A 203 4.78 -22.71 8.12
CA MET A 203 6.15 -22.67 8.61
C MET A 203 6.30 -21.66 9.77
N LEU A 204 5.74 -20.46 9.60
CA LEU A 204 5.83 -19.36 10.57
C LEU A 204 4.83 -19.49 11.75
N LYS A 205 3.78 -20.32 11.65
CA LYS A 205 2.71 -20.45 12.65
C LYS A 205 3.17 -21.17 13.94
N THR A 206 3.94 -20.46 14.75
CA THR A 206 4.41 -20.89 16.08
C THR A 206 3.97 -19.95 17.22
N THR A 207 3.19 -18.92 16.86
CA THR A 207 2.38 -18.03 17.72
C THR A 207 1.59 -18.77 18.82
N LYS A 208 1.37 -18.12 19.97
CA LYS A 208 0.64 -18.67 21.12
C LYS A 208 -0.79 -18.16 21.23
N THR A 209 -1.06 -16.96 20.71
CA THR A 209 -2.36 -16.30 20.71
C THR A 209 -3.08 -16.49 19.36
N ILE A 210 -4.41 -16.41 19.38
CA ILE A 210 -5.21 -16.44 18.14
C ILE A 210 -5.02 -15.12 17.38
N GLY A 211 -5.07 -13.98 18.07
CA GLY A 211 -4.80 -12.66 17.49
C GLY A 211 -3.45 -12.53 16.79
N GLY A 212 -2.35 -12.97 17.41
CA GLY A 212 -1.02 -13.00 16.78
C GLY A 212 -0.95 -13.91 15.54
N THR A 213 -1.67 -15.04 15.58
CA THR A 213 -1.83 -15.92 14.41
C THR A 213 -2.56 -15.24 13.25
N ARG A 214 -3.60 -14.46 13.55
CA ARG A 214 -4.36 -13.67 12.55
C ARG A 214 -3.53 -12.51 12.01
N LEU A 215 -2.80 -11.80 12.88
CA LEU A 215 -1.89 -10.73 12.49
C LEU A 215 -0.78 -11.23 11.57
N LEU A 216 -0.20 -12.40 11.84
CA LEU A 216 0.77 -13.06 10.96
C LEU A 216 0.18 -13.34 9.57
N ARG A 217 -1.03 -13.91 9.49
CA ARG A 217 -1.74 -14.12 8.20
C ARG A 217 -1.95 -12.80 7.45
N ALA A 218 -2.40 -11.75 8.15
CA ALA A 218 -2.64 -10.44 7.54
C ALA A 218 -1.35 -9.82 6.98
N ASN A 219 -0.26 -9.81 7.75
CA ASN A 219 1.03 -9.26 7.30
C ASN A 219 1.62 -10.05 6.11
N LEU A 220 1.44 -11.38 6.06
CA LEU A 220 1.90 -12.18 4.91
C LEU A 220 1.15 -11.88 3.60
N LEU A 221 -0.13 -11.53 3.69
CA LEU A 221 -0.96 -11.15 2.54
C LEU A 221 -0.80 -9.67 2.16
N GLN A 222 -0.46 -8.81 3.12
CA GLN A 222 -0.25 -7.36 2.95
C GLN A 222 1.05 -6.89 3.64
N PRO A 223 2.24 -7.24 3.09
CA PRO A 223 3.51 -6.74 3.62
C PRO A 223 3.59 -5.21 3.59
N LEU A 224 4.44 -4.62 4.44
CA LEU A 224 4.51 -3.16 4.59
C LEU A 224 5.28 -2.50 3.45
N LYS A 225 4.98 -1.24 3.15
CA LYS A 225 5.84 -0.36 2.34
C LYS A 225 6.68 0.62 3.18
N ASP A 226 6.24 0.97 4.39
CA ASP A 226 6.99 1.89 5.24
C ASP A 226 8.26 1.25 5.81
N VAL A 227 9.41 1.70 5.28
CA VAL A 227 10.76 1.31 5.72
C VAL A 227 10.99 1.58 7.20
N LYS A 228 10.39 2.63 7.78
CA LYS A 228 10.58 2.95 9.21
C LYS A 228 9.94 1.90 10.10
N THR A 229 8.70 1.51 9.81
CA THR A 229 7.99 0.45 10.54
C THR A 229 8.64 -0.92 10.31
N ILE A 230 9.13 -1.22 9.11
CA ILE A 230 9.87 -2.46 8.83
C ILE A 230 11.17 -2.51 9.66
N ASN A 231 11.97 -1.44 9.64
CA ASN A 231 13.20 -1.37 10.43
C ASN A 231 12.91 -1.43 11.93
N ALA A 232 11.86 -0.77 12.44
CA ALA A 232 11.49 -0.87 13.86
C ALA A 232 11.12 -2.31 14.30
N ARG A 233 10.60 -3.14 13.39
CA ARG A 233 10.40 -4.59 13.64
C ARG A 233 11.72 -5.35 13.60
N LEU A 234 12.61 -5.04 12.65
CA LEU A 234 13.95 -5.65 12.56
C LEU A 234 14.81 -5.28 13.77
N ASP A 235 14.82 -4.04 14.24
CA ASP A 235 15.57 -3.60 15.43
C ASP A 235 15.10 -4.30 16.72
N CYS A 236 13.79 -4.56 16.83
CA CYS A 236 13.22 -5.39 17.89
C CYS A 236 13.69 -6.85 17.78
N LEU A 237 13.73 -7.39 16.56
CA LEU A 237 14.18 -8.74 16.28
C LEU A 237 15.68 -8.92 16.55
N ASP A 238 16.52 -7.96 16.15
CA ASP A 238 17.95 -7.90 16.46
C ASP A 238 18.18 -7.93 17.98
N GLU A 239 17.43 -7.16 18.76
CA GLU A 239 17.54 -7.17 20.22
C GLU A 239 17.17 -8.54 20.82
N LEU A 240 16.08 -9.17 20.33
CA LEU A 240 15.66 -10.50 20.76
C LEU A 240 16.67 -11.60 20.43
N MET A 241 17.32 -11.50 19.27
CA MET A 241 18.34 -12.48 18.84
C MET A 241 19.67 -12.29 19.58
N ASN A 242 19.99 -11.08 20.05
CA ASN A 242 21.19 -10.79 20.84
C ASN A 242 21.01 -10.99 22.36
N ASN A 243 19.77 -11.04 22.87
CA ASN A 243 19.46 -11.18 24.29
C ASN A 243 18.53 -12.38 24.56
N GLU A 244 19.12 -13.53 24.85
CA GLU A 244 18.39 -14.77 25.14
C GLU A 244 17.45 -14.64 26.36
N GLU A 245 17.85 -13.92 27.41
CA GLU A 245 17.02 -13.73 28.61
C GLU A 245 15.73 -12.97 28.29
N LEU A 246 15.84 -11.93 27.45
CA LEU A 246 14.68 -11.17 26.96
C LEU A 246 13.78 -12.05 26.08
N PHE A 247 14.35 -12.83 25.16
CA PHE A 247 13.59 -13.73 24.28
C PHE A 247 12.83 -14.81 25.07
N PHE A 248 13.51 -15.54 25.97
CA PHE A 248 12.87 -16.57 26.79
C PHE A 248 11.89 -15.97 27.80
N GLY A 249 12.22 -14.82 28.41
CA GLY A 249 11.34 -14.08 29.31
C GLY A 249 10.04 -13.65 28.63
N LEU A 250 10.11 -13.10 27.41
CA LEU A 250 8.93 -12.70 26.64
C LEU A 250 8.13 -13.90 26.15
N SER A 251 8.77 -14.98 25.67
CA SER A 251 8.04 -16.21 25.31
C SER A 251 7.34 -16.84 26.52
N GLN A 252 7.93 -16.79 27.71
CA GLN A 252 7.27 -17.23 28.95
C GLN A 252 6.15 -16.29 29.37
N GLY A 253 6.33 -14.97 29.24
CA GLY A 253 5.31 -13.96 29.54
C GLY A 253 4.08 -14.12 28.68
N LEU A 254 4.25 -14.22 27.35
CA LEU A 254 3.18 -14.42 26.38
C LEU A 254 2.41 -15.73 26.59
N ARG A 255 3.02 -16.77 27.17
CA ARG A 255 2.32 -18.02 27.57
C ARG A 255 1.37 -17.86 28.76
N LYS A 256 1.54 -16.82 29.59
CA LYS A 256 0.63 -16.52 30.72
C LYS A 256 -0.66 -15.83 30.27
N PHE A 257 -0.64 -15.16 29.10
CA PHE A 257 -1.83 -14.54 28.55
C PHE A 257 -2.80 -15.59 27.98
N PRO A 258 -4.12 -15.41 28.16
CA PRO A 258 -5.14 -16.25 27.54
C PRO A 258 -5.07 -16.23 26.00
N LYS A 259 -5.36 -17.37 25.35
CA LYS A 259 -5.30 -17.49 23.88
C LYS A 259 -6.33 -16.64 23.14
N GLU A 260 -7.43 -16.32 23.80
CA GLU A 260 -8.63 -15.60 23.31
C GLU A 260 -8.75 -14.19 23.92
N THR A 261 -7.64 -13.55 24.30
CA THR A 261 -7.64 -12.18 24.87
C THR A 261 -8.30 -11.18 23.92
N ASP A 262 -8.09 -11.32 22.61
CA ASP A 262 -8.72 -10.54 21.54
C ASP A 262 -10.26 -10.63 21.56
N LYS A 263 -10.80 -11.86 21.61
CA LYS A 263 -12.24 -12.14 21.65
C LYS A 263 -12.94 -11.52 22.87
N VAL A 264 -12.23 -11.43 24.00
CA VAL A 264 -12.79 -10.90 25.25
C VAL A 264 -12.92 -9.38 25.24
N LEU A 265 -12.03 -8.67 24.55
CA LEU A 265 -12.20 -7.22 24.38
C LEU A 265 -13.46 -6.87 23.59
N CYS A 266 -13.75 -7.63 22.54
CA CYS A 266 -14.99 -7.46 21.78
C CYS A 266 -16.25 -7.67 22.64
N HIS A 267 -16.22 -8.58 23.61
CA HIS A 267 -17.35 -8.75 24.54
C HIS A 267 -17.64 -7.47 25.35
N PHE A 268 -16.63 -6.63 25.57
CA PHE A 268 -16.80 -5.34 26.25
C PHE A 268 -17.20 -4.21 25.28
N CYS A 269 -16.66 -4.16 24.05
CA CYS A 269 -17.08 -3.19 23.02
C CYS A 269 -18.57 -3.29 22.65
N PHE A 270 -19.15 -4.47 22.81
CA PHE A 270 -20.54 -4.78 22.46
C PHE A 270 -21.48 -4.69 23.67
N LYS A 271 -22.50 -3.83 23.58
CA LYS A 271 -23.64 -3.82 24.52
C LYS A 271 -24.77 -4.70 23.96
N PRO A 272 -25.28 -5.71 24.70
CA PRO A 272 -26.49 -6.40 24.27
C PRO A 272 -27.65 -5.40 24.21
N LYS A 273 -28.42 -5.40 23.12
CA LYS A 273 -29.61 -4.54 23.01
C LYS A 273 -30.59 -4.92 24.12
N LYS A 274 -31.09 -3.91 24.87
CA LYS A 274 -32.20 -4.10 25.82
C LYS A 274 -33.47 -4.44 25.03
N VAL A 275 -33.67 -5.74 24.77
CA VAL A 275 -34.91 -6.24 24.16
C VAL A 275 -36.03 -6.03 25.15
N THR A 276 -37.06 -5.28 24.74
CA THR A 276 -38.23 -4.92 25.56
C THR A 276 -39.20 -6.08 25.81
N ASP A 277 -39.02 -7.23 25.14
CA ASP A 277 -39.71 -8.47 25.49
C ASP A 277 -39.06 -9.15 26.71
N GLU A 278 -39.60 -8.85 27.89
CA GLU A 278 -39.31 -9.59 29.12
C GLU A 278 -39.81 -11.05 29.07
N VAL A 279 -40.72 -11.35 28.13
CA VAL A 279 -41.53 -12.57 28.06
C VAL A 279 -40.78 -13.81 27.56
N LEU A 280 -39.62 -13.66 26.91
CA LEU A 280 -38.92 -14.75 26.20
C LEU A 280 -37.47 -15.00 26.64
N ARG A 281 -37.09 -14.68 27.89
CA ARG A 281 -35.80 -15.12 28.45
C ARG A 281 -35.82 -16.62 28.78
N PRO A 282 -35.01 -17.48 28.12
CA PRO A 282 -34.77 -18.83 28.65
C PRO A 282 -33.96 -18.71 29.95
N ALA A 283 -34.51 -19.22 31.06
CA ALA A 283 -33.98 -19.14 32.42
C ALA A 283 -32.72 -20.02 32.66
N ASN A 284 -31.69 -19.84 31.83
CA ASN A 284 -30.61 -20.81 31.62
C ASN A 284 -29.21 -20.33 32.06
N GLY A 285 -29.05 -19.21 32.78
CA GLY A 285 -27.75 -18.74 33.33
C GLY A 285 -26.63 -18.45 32.31
N ARG A 286 -26.87 -18.68 31.01
CA ARG A 286 -25.84 -18.61 29.95
C ARG A 286 -25.23 -17.21 29.79
N LYS A 287 -25.97 -16.15 30.13
CA LYS A 287 -25.46 -14.77 30.08
C LYS A 287 -24.47 -14.49 31.22
N SER A 288 -24.88 -14.71 32.47
CA SER A 288 -23.99 -14.58 33.64
C SER A 288 -22.75 -15.47 33.50
N GLN A 289 -22.88 -16.70 33.02
CA GLN A 289 -21.73 -17.57 32.73
C GLN A 289 -20.74 -16.97 31.71
N MET A 290 -21.23 -16.36 30.61
CA MET A 290 -20.38 -15.74 29.59
C MET A 290 -19.70 -14.46 30.12
N LEU A 291 -20.42 -13.65 30.91
CA LEU A 291 -19.88 -12.46 31.57
C LEU A 291 -18.76 -12.83 32.56
N ILE A 292 -19.01 -13.80 33.44
CA ILE A 292 -18.02 -14.34 34.40
C ILE A 292 -16.78 -14.86 33.66
N SER A 293 -16.97 -15.70 32.63
CA SER A 293 -15.86 -16.23 31.83
C SER A 293 -15.02 -15.12 31.18
N SER A 294 -15.67 -14.08 30.65
CA SER A 294 -14.98 -12.94 30.02
C SER A 294 -14.17 -12.12 31.02
N ILE A 295 -14.72 -11.85 32.21
CA ILE A 295 -14.01 -11.07 33.23
C ILE A 295 -12.88 -11.88 33.88
N ILE A 296 -13.02 -13.21 34.04
CA ILE A 296 -11.90 -14.08 34.48
C ILE A 296 -10.74 -14.04 33.48
N ILE A 297 -11.03 -14.08 32.17
CA ILE A 297 -10.00 -13.96 31.13
C ILE A 297 -9.33 -12.57 31.18
N LEU A 298 -10.10 -11.49 31.35
CA LEU A 298 -9.55 -10.14 31.54
C LEU A 298 -8.66 -10.06 32.79
N LYS A 299 -9.13 -10.56 33.95
CA LYS A 299 -8.36 -10.64 35.19
C LYS A 299 -7.03 -11.36 34.98
N THR A 300 -7.07 -12.54 34.34
CA THR A 300 -5.87 -13.34 34.02
C THR A 300 -4.88 -12.60 33.12
N ALA A 301 -5.37 -11.83 32.14
CA ALA A 301 -4.53 -11.00 31.28
C ALA A 301 -3.89 -9.84 32.06
N LEU A 302 -4.65 -9.16 32.94
CA LEU A 302 -4.14 -8.08 33.79
C LEU A 302 -3.13 -8.60 34.83
N ASP A 303 -3.34 -9.78 35.41
CA ASP A 303 -2.41 -10.44 36.34
C ASP A 303 -1.08 -10.86 35.67
N ALA A 304 -1.05 -11.00 34.34
CA ALA A 304 0.17 -11.27 33.59
C ALA A 304 1.02 -10.01 33.29
N LEU A 305 0.42 -8.81 33.31
CA LEU A 305 1.10 -7.54 32.99
C LEU A 305 2.32 -7.23 33.89
N PRO A 306 2.30 -7.44 35.22
CA PRO A 306 3.46 -7.17 36.07
C PRO A 306 4.69 -8.02 35.70
N PHE A 307 4.47 -9.26 35.23
CA PHE A 307 5.56 -10.11 34.75
C PHE A 307 6.11 -9.61 33.41
N LEU A 308 5.25 -9.20 32.48
CA LEU A 308 5.66 -8.61 31.21
C LEU A 308 6.45 -7.30 31.42
N SER A 309 6.00 -6.45 32.35
CA SER A 309 6.68 -5.21 32.77
C SER A 309 8.09 -5.49 33.28
N LYS A 310 8.27 -6.49 34.15
CA LYS A 310 9.60 -6.87 34.66
C LYS A 310 10.57 -7.28 33.54
N VAL A 311 10.08 -7.98 32.51
CA VAL A 311 10.91 -8.45 31.38
C VAL A 311 11.24 -7.32 30.40
N LEU A 312 10.32 -6.40 30.14
CA LEU A 312 10.50 -5.31 29.17
C LEU A 312 11.30 -4.10 29.72
N LYS A 313 11.50 -4.02 31.04
CA LYS A 313 12.09 -2.85 31.70
C LYS A 313 13.47 -2.44 31.16
N ASP A 314 14.30 -3.41 30.81
CA ASP A 314 15.69 -3.19 30.36
C ASP A 314 15.85 -3.26 28.82
N ALA A 315 14.74 -3.29 28.09
CA ALA A 315 14.73 -3.29 26.62
C ALA A 315 15.13 -1.92 26.04
N LYS A 316 15.78 -1.94 24.87
CA LYS A 316 16.45 -0.78 24.24
C LYS A 316 15.87 -0.42 22.88
N SER A 317 15.29 -1.38 22.16
CA SER A 317 14.67 -1.12 20.85
C SER A 317 13.47 -0.18 21.01
N PHE A 318 13.31 0.73 20.04
CA PHE A 318 12.26 1.75 20.04
C PHE A 318 10.85 1.14 20.20
N LEU A 319 10.60 0.01 19.53
CA LEU A 319 9.33 -0.71 19.62
C LEU A 319 9.05 -1.21 21.05
N LEU A 320 10.00 -1.90 21.68
CA LEU A 320 9.81 -2.46 23.02
C LEU A 320 9.76 -1.36 24.09
N CYS A 321 10.55 -0.30 23.95
CA CYS A 321 10.48 0.89 24.81
C CYS A 321 9.10 1.55 24.78
N ASN A 322 8.53 1.73 23.58
CA ASN A 322 7.20 2.33 23.43
C ASN A 322 6.10 1.42 23.97
N ILE A 323 6.24 0.10 23.83
CA ILE A 323 5.34 -0.88 24.44
C ILE A 323 5.40 -0.79 25.97
N TYR A 324 6.60 -0.74 26.56
CA TYR A 324 6.77 -0.59 28.00
C TYR A 324 6.10 0.70 28.52
N ARG A 325 6.34 1.85 27.88
CA ARG A 325 5.72 3.14 28.27
C ARG A 325 4.21 3.17 28.11
N SER A 326 3.69 2.64 27.00
CA SER A 326 2.25 2.71 26.68
C SER A 326 1.39 1.67 27.41
N ILE A 327 1.97 0.51 27.74
CA ILE A 327 1.29 -0.60 28.40
C ILE A 327 1.71 -0.72 29.87
N CYS A 328 3.00 -0.90 30.14
CA CYS A 328 3.48 -1.29 31.47
C CYS A 328 3.50 -0.15 32.49
N GLU A 329 3.68 1.10 32.06
CA GLU A 329 3.65 2.28 32.94
C GLU A 329 2.24 2.90 33.09
N ASN A 330 1.24 2.41 32.34
CA ASN A 330 -0.10 2.99 32.33
C ASN A 330 -0.91 2.58 33.59
N PRO A 331 -1.28 3.54 34.47
CA PRO A 331 -1.89 3.21 35.77
C PRO A 331 -3.31 2.60 35.64
N LYS A 332 -3.98 2.80 34.50
CA LYS A 332 -5.36 2.32 34.28
C LYS A 332 -5.48 0.80 34.37
N TYR A 333 -4.46 0.04 33.96
CA TYR A 333 -4.52 -1.42 34.05
C TYR A 333 -4.53 -1.92 35.50
N GLU A 334 -3.74 -1.30 36.38
CA GLU A 334 -3.72 -1.64 37.81
C GLU A 334 -5.00 -1.16 38.52
N GLU A 335 -5.59 -0.04 38.08
CA GLU A 335 -6.90 0.41 38.57
C GLU A 335 -8.02 -0.57 38.18
N MET A 336 -8.10 -0.96 36.90
CA MET A 336 -9.05 -1.98 36.42
C MET A 336 -8.88 -3.31 37.18
N ARG A 337 -7.63 -3.73 37.41
CA ARG A 337 -7.29 -4.94 38.16
C ARG A 337 -7.79 -4.88 39.61
N LYS A 338 -7.55 -3.77 40.31
CA LYS A 338 -8.07 -3.53 41.67
C LYS A 338 -9.60 -3.52 41.73
N ARG A 339 -10.25 -2.85 40.76
CA ARG A 339 -11.73 -2.82 40.65
C ARG A 339 -12.30 -4.23 40.47
N ILE A 340 -11.77 -5.03 39.54
CA ILE A 340 -12.17 -6.43 39.36
C ILE A 340 -11.93 -7.24 40.64
N GLY A 341 -10.76 -7.09 41.28
CA GLY A 341 -10.44 -7.77 42.55
C GLY A 341 -11.30 -7.36 43.75
N SER A 342 -11.95 -6.19 43.71
CA SER A 342 -12.89 -5.75 44.75
C SER A 342 -14.27 -6.42 44.64
N ILE A 343 -14.68 -6.80 43.43
CA ILE A 343 -16.02 -7.34 43.14
C ILE A 343 -16.02 -8.85 42.92
N ILE A 344 -15.02 -9.41 42.26
CA ILE A 344 -14.95 -10.84 41.91
C ILE A 344 -14.05 -11.58 42.90
N ASP A 345 -14.50 -12.77 43.31
CA ASP A 345 -13.74 -13.62 44.22
C ASP A 345 -12.44 -14.16 43.58
N GLU A 346 -11.52 -14.68 44.39
CA GLU A 346 -10.26 -15.26 43.88
C GLU A 346 -10.42 -16.73 43.51
N ASP A 347 -11.34 -17.46 44.15
CA ASP A 347 -11.58 -18.89 43.92
C ASP A 347 -12.48 -19.20 42.69
N VAL A 348 -12.80 -18.18 41.87
CA VAL A 348 -13.70 -18.34 40.72
C VAL A 348 -12.98 -18.99 39.53
N VAL A 349 -13.30 -20.26 39.26
CA VAL A 349 -12.68 -21.07 38.21
C VAL A 349 -13.75 -21.71 37.32
N HIS A 350 -13.48 -21.80 36.01
CA HIS A 350 -14.41 -22.39 35.05
C HIS A 350 -14.62 -23.91 35.27
N ALA A 351 -15.62 -24.27 36.07
CA ALA A 351 -16.04 -25.65 36.29
C ALA A 351 -16.81 -26.25 35.09
N ARG A 352 -16.54 -27.52 34.77
CA ARG A 352 -17.30 -28.30 33.74
C ARG A 352 -18.42 -29.16 34.33
N VAL A 353 -18.42 -29.43 35.63
CA VAL A 353 -19.47 -30.22 36.30
C VAL A 353 -20.71 -29.33 36.48
N PRO A 354 -21.92 -29.73 36.02
CA PRO A 354 -23.08 -28.82 35.96
C PRO A 354 -23.46 -28.17 37.29
N PHE A 355 -23.43 -28.93 38.40
CA PHE A 355 -23.70 -28.37 39.73
C PHE A 355 -22.59 -27.40 40.19
N LEU A 356 -21.32 -27.78 40.03
CA LEU A 356 -20.19 -26.93 40.41
C LEU A 356 -20.16 -25.63 39.58
N ALA A 357 -20.55 -25.69 38.30
CA ALA A 357 -20.73 -24.51 37.45
C ALA A 357 -21.88 -23.60 37.91
N CYS A 358 -22.97 -24.18 38.42
CA CYS A 358 -24.07 -23.45 39.05
C CYS A 358 -23.58 -22.73 40.33
N THR A 359 -22.90 -23.46 41.23
CA THR A 359 -22.31 -22.90 42.46
C THR A 359 -21.33 -21.77 42.13
N GLN A 360 -20.37 -22.01 41.24
CA GLN A 360 -19.38 -21.01 40.81
C GLN A 360 -20.03 -19.74 40.22
N GLN A 361 -21.18 -19.87 39.52
CA GLN A 361 -21.95 -18.70 39.06
C GLN A 361 -22.62 -17.95 40.21
N CYS A 362 -23.23 -18.64 41.17
CA CYS A 362 -23.86 -18.01 42.33
C CYS A 362 -22.85 -17.28 43.24
N PHE A 363 -21.62 -17.80 43.37
CA PHE A 363 -20.58 -17.30 44.28
C PHE A 363 -19.47 -16.49 43.60
N ALA A 364 -19.63 -16.10 42.33
CA ALA A 364 -18.60 -15.36 41.58
C ALA A 364 -18.28 -13.96 42.15
N VAL A 365 -19.27 -13.29 42.76
CA VAL A 365 -19.16 -11.94 43.34
C VAL A 365 -18.86 -12.02 44.83
N LYS A 366 -17.98 -11.18 45.36
CA LYS A 366 -17.65 -11.13 46.81
C LYS A 366 -18.88 -10.81 47.67
N VAL A 367 -18.87 -11.30 48.90
CA VAL A 367 -19.93 -11.05 49.90
C VAL A 367 -19.94 -9.55 50.27
N GLY A 368 -21.12 -8.96 50.45
CA GLY A 368 -21.31 -7.56 50.81
C GLY A 368 -21.35 -6.58 49.63
N VAL A 369 -21.19 -7.04 48.38
CA VAL A 369 -21.34 -6.20 47.18
C VAL A 369 -22.82 -5.93 46.84
N ASP A 370 -23.69 -6.93 46.99
CA ASP A 370 -25.15 -6.78 46.91
C ASP A 370 -25.83 -7.62 47.99
N GLY A 371 -26.56 -6.94 48.89
CA GLY A 371 -27.28 -7.60 49.98
C GLY A 371 -28.40 -8.52 49.50
N LEU A 372 -29.00 -8.27 48.32
CA LEU A 372 -30.05 -9.12 47.77
C LEU A 372 -29.48 -10.41 47.18
N LEU A 373 -28.33 -10.36 46.50
CA LEU A 373 -27.55 -11.53 46.11
C LEU A 373 -27.18 -12.40 47.32
N ASP A 374 -26.73 -11.80 48.43
CA ASP A 374 -26.36 -12.55 49.63
C ASP A 374 -27.57 -13.22 50.33
N VAL A 375 -28.76 -12.61 50.26
CA VAL A 375 -30.01 -13.28 50.70
C VAL A 375 -30.39 -14.43 49.76
N ALA A 376 -30.29 -14.25 48.44
CA ALA A 376 -30.56 -15.30 47.46
C ALA A 376 -29.59 -16.49 47.61
N ARG A 377 -28.32 -16.23 47.89
CA ARG A 377 -27.28 -17.25 48.19
C ARG A 377 -27.63 -18.10 49.39
N ARG A 378 -28.09 -17.50 50.49
CA ARG A 378 -28.57 -18.25 51.67
C ARG A 378 -29.70 -19.18 51.28
N SER A 379 -30.72 -18.69 50.58
CA SER A 379 -31.83 -19.52 50.09
C SER A 379 -31.37 -20.67 49.17
N PHE A 380 -30.36 -20.44 48.33
CA PHE A 380 -29.75 -21.49 47.52
C PHE A 380 -28.99 -22.53 48.36
N CYS A 381 -28.22 -22.11 49.37
CA CYS A 381 -27.58 -23.01 50.33
C CYS A 381 -28.60 -23.83 51.12
N ASP A 382 -29.56 -23.18 51.77
CA ASP A 382 -30.59 -23.80 52.61
C ASP A 382 -31.39 -24.85 51.83
N THR A 383 -31.77 -24.54 50.58
CA THR A 383 -32.48 -25.49 49.71
C THR A 383 -31.60 -26.64 49.23
N SER A 384 -30.31 -26.40 48.98
CA SER A 384 -29.36 -27.46 48.63
C SER A 384 -29.11 -28.41 49.81
N GLU A 385 -28.94 -27.86 51.01
CA GLU A 385 -28.78 -28.64 52.24
C GLU A 385 -30.04 -29.46 52.55
N ALA A 386 -31.23 -28.86 52.40
CA ALA A 386 -32.51 -29.57 52.54
C ALA A 386 -32.63 -30.78 51.58
N ILE A 387 -32.10 -30.69 50.36
CA ILE A 387 -32.06 -31.82 49.40
C ILE A 387 -31.10 -32.92 49.89
N HIS A 388 -29.93 -32.56 50.43
CA HIS A 388 -29.00 -33.53 51.03
C HIS A 388 -29.58 -34.19 52.28
N ASN A 389 -30.24 -33.44 53.15
CA ASN A 389 -30.90 -33.94 54.36
C ASN A 389 -32.09 -34.85 54.02
N LEU A 390 -32.87 -34.53 52.97
CA LEU A 390 -33.92 -35.42 52.45
C LEU A 390 -33.36 -36.76 51.95
N ALA A 391 -32.22 -36.74 51.25
CA ALA A 391 -31.56 -37.96 50.79
C ALA A 391 -31.04 -38.82 51.94
N ASN A 392 -30.46 -38.20 52.99
CA ASN A 392 -30.02 -38.90 54.19
C ASN A 392 -31.21 -39.59 54.89
N LYS A 393 -32.32 -38.87 55.08
CA LYS A 393 -33.57 -39.42 55.63
C LYS A 393 -34.05 -40.66 54.85
N TYR A 394 -34.03 -40.63 53.52
CA TYR A 394 -34.43 -41.79 52.71
C TYR A 394 -33.39 -42.93 52.69
N ARG A 395 -32.09 -42.65 52.87
CA ARG A 395 -31.07 -43.71 53.07
C ARG A 395 -31.38 -44.53 54.32
N GLU A 396 -31.77 -43.85 55.40
CA GLU A 396 -32.13 -44.46 56.68
C GLU A 396 -33.52 -45.14 56.64
N GLU A 397 -34.57 -44.40 56.24
CA GLU A 397 -35.98 -44.87 56.21
C GLU A 397 -36.17 -46.11 55.32
N HIS A 398 -35.40 -46.21 54.23
CA HIS A 398 -35.53 -47.29 53.24
C HIS A 398 -34.32 -48.22 53.14
N LYS A 399 -33.31 -48.06 54.00
CA LYS A 399 -32.06 -48.88 54.03
C LYS A 399 -31.35 -48.95 52.67
N LEU A 400 -31.22 -47.79 51.99
CA LEU A 400 -30.61 -47.66 50.66
C LEU A 400 -29.23 -46.96 50.74
N PRO A 401 -28.14 -47.66 51.16
CA PRO A 401 -26.87 -47.01 51.51
C PRO A 401 -26.19 -46.31 50.32
N ASN A 402 -26.31 -46.84 49.10
CA ASN A 402 -25.64 -46.28 47.92
C ASN A 402 -26.50 -45.27 47.12
N LEU A 403 -27.59 -44.74 47.69
CA LEU A 403 -28.43 -43.72 47.05
C LEU A 403 -27.61 -42.45 46.77
N LYS A 404 -27.47 -42.09 45.50
CA LYS A 404 -26.76 -40.89 45.01
C LYS A 404 -27.75 -39.82 44.58
N ILE A 405 -27.30 -38.56 44.61
CA ILE A 405 -28.06 -37.37 44.18
C ILE A 405 -27.34 -36.66 43.01
N PRO A 406 -27.27 -37.25 41.81
CA PRO A 406 -26.79 -36.53 40.63
C PRO A 406 -27.69 -35.32 40.29
N PHE A 407 -27.07 -34.32 39.66
CA PHE A 407 -27.71 -33.08 39.21
C PHE A 407 -27.63 -32.94 37.68
N ASN A 408 -28.69 -32.43 37.05
CA ASN A 408 -28.75 -32.15 35.61
C ASN A 408 -29.54 -30.87 35.33
N ASN A 409 -29.02 -29.96 34.49
CA ASN A 409 -29.62 -28.66 34.17
C ASN A 409 -31.10 -28.73 33.71
N ARG A 410 -31.54 -29.83 33.07
CA ARG A 410 -32.95 -30.00 32.66
C ARG A 410 -33.88 -30.41 33.80
N GLN A 411 -33.45 -31.28 34.71
CA GLN A 411 -34.31 -31.95 35.70
C GLN A 411 -34.04 -31.56 37.16
N GLY A 412 -32.96 -30.82 37.43
CA GLY A 412 -32.47 -30.56 38.78
C GLY A 412 -31.76 -31.79 39.37
N PHE A 413 -31.88 -31.96 40.68
CA PHE A 413 -31.44 -33.15 41.39
C PHE A 413 -32.42 -34.30 41.20
N TYR A 414 -31.91 -35.52 41.07
CA TYR A 414 -32.73 -36.74 41.07
C TYR A 414 -32.03 -37.85 41.86
N PHE A 415 -32.78 -38.83 42.35
CA PHE A 415 -32.20 -39.98 43.04
C PHE A 415 -31.72 -41.02 42.02
N SER A 416 -30.49 -41.48 42.19
CA SER A 416 -29.91 -42.60 41.42
C SER A 416 -29.55 -43.71 42.39
N ILE A 417 -30.29 -44.82 42.30
CA ILE A 417 -30.21 -45.98 43.20
C ILE A 417 -29.64 -47.16 42.40
N PRO A 418 -28.56 -47.82 42.83
CA PRO A 418 -28.07 -49.03 42.16
C PRO A 418 -29.14 -50.13 42.19
N GLN A 419 -29.37 -50.82 41.06
CA GLN A 419 -30.41 -51.86 40.99
C GLN A 419 -30.18 -53.02 41.98
N LYS A 420 -28.93 -53.23 42.43
CA LYS A 420 -28.56 -54.21 43.46
C LYS A 420 -29.18 -53.95 44.83
N ASP A 421 -29.49 -52.70 45.14
CA ASP A 421 -29.96 -52.29 46.46
C ASP A 421 -31.51 -52.32 46.54
N VAL A 422 -32.19 -52.67 45.43
CA VAL A 422 -33.65 -52.62 45.29
C VAL A 422 -34.23 -54.03 45.33
N ASN A 423 -34.47 -54.54 46.54
CA ASN A 423 -35.15 -55.81 46.78
C ASN A 423 -36.67 -55.66 46.67
N GLY A 424 -37.21 -55.81 45.46
CA GLY A 424 -38.65 -55.80 45.19
C GLY A 424 -39.17 -54.54 44.50
N LYS A 425 -40.41 -54.14 44.80
CA LYS A 425 -41.06 -52.97 44.22
C LYS A 425 -40.74 -51.73 45.05
N LEU A 426 -40.24 -50.65 44.42
CA LEU A 426 -39.92 -49.39 45.10
C LEU A 426 -41.16 -48.80 45.81
N PRO A 427 -40.98 -48.14 46.97
CA PRO A 427 -42.07 -47.44 47.67
C PRO A 427 -42.82 -46.45 46.78
N GLY A 428 -44.14 -46.34 46.94
CA GLY A 428 -45.00 -45.45 46.15
C GLY A 428 -44.71 -43.94 46.29
N LYS A 429 -43.82 -43.54 47.22
CA LYS A 429 -43.27 -42.17 47.30
C LYS A 429 -42.42 -41.81 46.08
N PHE A 430 -41.79 -42.79 45.41
CA PHE A 430 -40.93 -42.57 44.26
C PHE A 430 -41.74 -42.48 42.96
N ILE A 431 -41.64 -41.33 42.29
CA ILE A 431 -42.28 -41.00 41.01
C ILE A 431 -41.23 -40.96 39.88
N GLN A 432 -41.70 -41.03 38.63
CA GLN A 432 -40.84 -40.95 37.43
C GLN A 432 -39.68 -41.97 37.42
N VAL A 433 -39.98 -43.21 37.81
CA VAL A 433 -38.98 -44.29 37.90
C VAL A 433 -38.56 -44.75 36.50
N MET A 434 -37.31 -44.47 36.11
CA MET A 434 -36.70 -44.89 34.85
C MET A 434 -35.46 -45.76 35.10
N LYS A 435 -35.30 -46.86 34.37
CA LYS A 435 -34.08 -47.69 34.43
C LYS A 435 -33.04 -47.15 33.45
N HIS A 436 -31.83 -46.88 33.92
CA HIS A 436 -30.72 -46.40 33.09
C HIS A 436 -29.45 -47.20 33.40
N GLY A 437 -29.15 -48.18 32.55
CA GLY A 437 -28.05 -49.12 32.77
C GLY A 437 -28.23 -49.93 34.07
N LYS A 438 -27.24 -49.86 34.97
CA LYS A 438 -27.24 -50.57 36.27
C LYS A 438 -27.92 -49.79 37.41
N ASN A 439 -28.42 -48.58 37.13
CA ASN A 439 -29.04 -47.70 38.12
C ASN A 439 -30.52 -47.43 37.76
N ILE A 440 -31.32 -47.17 38.79
CA ILE A 440 -32.69 -46.70 38.70
C ILE A 440 -32.70 -45.22 39.05
N HIS A 441 -33.24 -44.40 38.16
CA HIS A 441 -33.40 -42.96 38.33
C HIS A 441 -34.85 -42.68 38.75
N CYS A 442 -35.06 -41.93 39.82
CA CYS A 442 -36.39 -41.58 40.31
C CYS A 442 -36.40 -40.21 41.00
N SER A 443 -37.59 -39.67 41.21
CA SER A 443 -37.85 -38.42 41.94
C SER A 443 -38.91 -38.65 43.02
N THR A 444 -39.20 -37.65 43.85
CA THR A 444 -40.32 -37.64 44.81
C THR A 444 -41.01 -36.27 44.75
N PHE A 445 -42.25 -36.18 45.25
CA PHE A 445 -42.95 -34.88 45.33
C PHE A 445 -42.20 -33.87 46.21
N GLU A 446 -41.60 -34.32 47.32
CA GLU A 446 -40.75 -33.50 48.20
C GLU A 446 -39.51 -32.99 47.45
N LEU A 447 -38.79 -33.87 46.74
CA LEU A 447 -37.62 -33.49 45.94
C LEU A 447 -38.00 -32.56 44.78
N ALA A 448 -39.14 -32.77 44.11
CA ALA A 448 -39.63 -31.90 43.05
C ALA A 448 -39.92 -30.48 43.56
N SER A 449 -40.54 -30.35 44.74
CA SER A 449 -40.79 -29.05 45.40
C SER A 449 -39.48 -28.35 45.76
N LEU A 450 -38.51 -29.07 46.35
CA LEU A 450 -37.19 -28.52 46.66
C LEU A 450 -36.41 -28.12 45.40
N ASN A 451 -36.48 -28.90 44.32
CA ASN A 451 -35.87 -28.57 43.02
C ASN A 451 -36.43 -27.27 42.42
N VAL A 452 -37.75 -27.05 42.50
CA VAL A 452 -38.37 -25.79 42.05
C VAL A 452 -37.85 -24.61 42.87
N ARG A 453 -37.78 -24.74 44.21
CA ARG A 453 -37.24 -23.69 45.09
C ARG A 453 -35.75 -23.42 44.83
N ASN A 454 -34.93 -24.46 44.74
CA ASN A 454 -33.49 -24.34 44.46
C ASN A 454 -33.22 -23.72 43.09
N LYS A 455 -33.97 -24.11 42.06
CA LYS A 455 -33.89 -23.51 40.72
C LYS A 455 -34.32 -22.05 40.71
N SER A 456 -35.33 -21.68 41.50
CA SER A 456 -35.76 -20.28 41.66
C SER A 456 -34.69 -19.45 42.38
N ALA A 457 -34.11 -19.96 43.47
CA ALA A 457 -33.05 -19.28 44.21
C ALA A 457 -31.78 -19.09 43.34
N ALA A 458 -31.39 -20.12 42.57
CA ALA A 458 -30.29 -20.03 41.61
C ALA A 458 -30.58 -19.00 40.49
N ALA A 459 -31.82 -18.95 39.98
CA ALA A 459 -32.19 -17.97 38.96
C ALA A 459 -32.10 -16.52 39.46
N GLU A 460 -32.52 -16.24 40.70
CA GLU A 460 -32.34 -14.93 41.34
C GLU A 460 -30.84 -14.61 41.56
N CYS A 461 -30.04 -15.58 42.03
CA CYS A 461 -28.58 -15.42 42.14
C CYS A 461 -27.96 -15.04 40.79
N PHE A 462 -28.35 -15.71 39.70
CA PHE A 462 -27.85 -15.40 38.35
C PHE A 462 -28.28 -14.01 37.88
N MET A 463 -29.51 -13.59 38.15
CA MET A 463 -30.02 -12.26 37.79
C MET A 463 -29.27 -11.15 38.54
N ARG A 464 -29.10 -11.29 39.87
CA ARG A 464 -28.36 -10.33 40.70
C ARG A 464 -26.88 -10.26 40.31
N THR A 465 -26.29 -11.42 40.00
CA THR A 465 -24.92 -11.50 39.47
C THR A 465 -24.81 -10.82 38.11
N GLU A 466 -25.77 -11.00 37.20
CA GLU A 466 -25.83 -10.30 35.90
C GLU A 466 -25.85 -8.77 36.11
N ILE A 467 -26.67 -8.25 37.02
CA ILE A 467 -26.74 -6.81 37.35
C ILE A 467 -25.40 -6.28 37.91
N CYS A 468 -24.80 -6.98 38.88
CA CYS A 468 -23.52 -6.57 39.48
C CYS A 468 -22.39 -6.54 38.45
N LEU A 469 -22.34 -7.54 37.57
CA LEU A 469 -21.32 -7.63 36.53
C LEU A 469 -21.57 -6.61 35.40
N GLU A 470 -22.82 -6.37 34.99
CA GLU A 470 -23.15 -5.30 34.03
C GLU A 470 -22.69 -3.92 34.55
N ALA A 471 -22.91 -3.61 35.84
CA ALA A 471 -22.43 -2.37 36.45
C ALA A 471 -20.90 -2.25 36.43
N LEU A 472 -20.16 -3.32 36.73
CA LEU A 472 -18.70 -3.36 36.60
C LEU A 472 -18.25 -3.15 35.14
N LEU A 473 -18.95 -3.74 34.18
CA LEU A 473 -18.61 -3.63 32.76
C LEU A 473 -18.91 -2.25 32.17
N GLU A 474 -19.93 -1.53 32.63
CA GLU A 474 -20.15 -0.14 32.22
C GLU A 474 -18.95 0.76 32.58
N VAL A 475 -18.36 0.56 33.76
CA VAL A 475 -17.14 1.30 34.17
C VAL A 475 -15.92 0.89 33.35
N ILE A 476 -15.70 -0.42 33.13
CA ILE A 476 -14.57 -0.91 32.32
C ILE A 476 -14.68 -0.45 30.85
N ARG A 477 -15.90 -0.26 30.32
CA ARG A 477 -16.14 0.25 28.97
C ARG A 477 -15.65 1.69 28.76
N GLU A 478 -15.56 2.50 29.81
CA GLU A 478 -14.98 3.86 29.69
C GLU A 478 -13.47 3.81 29.34
N ASP A 479 -12.78 2.74 29.76
CA ASP A 479 -11.36 2.48 29.53
C ASP A 479 -11.08 1.39 28.46
N ILE A 480 -11.99 1.26 27.48
CA ILE A 480 -11.84 0.28 26.40
C ILE A 480 -10.62 0.53 25.50
N SER A 481 -10.19 1.78 25.31
CA SER A 481 -9.08 2.14 24.40
C SER A 481 -7.70 1.67 24.89
N PRO A 482 -7.34 1.77 26.19
CA PRO A 482 -6.20 1.04 26.74
C PRO A 482 -6.25 -0.46 26.48
N LEU A 483 -7.43 -1.08 26.61
CA LEU A 483 -7.57 -2.52 26.42
C LEU A 483 -7.35 -2.93 24.96
N THR A 484 -7.91 -2.21 23.98
CA THR A 484 -7.67 -2.52 22.54
C THR A 484 -6.20 -2.41 22.17
N ARG A 485 -5.51 -1.34 22.60
CA ARG A 485 -4.05 -1.19 22.41
C ARG A 485 -3.27 -2.34 23.03
N LEU A 486 -3.67 -2.84 24.21
CA LEU A 486 -3.04 -4.01 24.83
C LEU A 486 -3.15 -5.25 23.94
N ALA A 487 -4.32 -5.54 23.35
CA ALA A 487 -4.44 -6.68 22.44
C ALA A 487 -3.61 -6.52 21.17
N GLU A 488 -3.60 -5.35 20.53
CA GLU A 488 -2.76 -5.08 19.35
C GLU A 488 -1.27 -5.34 19.63
N VAL A 489 -0.78 -4.81 20.76
CA VAL A 489 0.60 -4.99 21.22
C VAL A 489 0.90 -6.47 21.52
N LEU A 490 0.01 -7.19 22.20
CA LEU A 490 0.19 -8.61 22.48
C LEU A 490 0.22 -9.45 21.19
N CYS A 491 -0.61 -9.11 20.19
CA CYS A 491 -0.59 -9.77 18.88
C CYS A 491 0.73 -9.51 18.13
N LEU A 492 1.22 -8.26 18.16
CA LEU A 492 2.49 -7.88 17.54
C LEU A 492 3.69 -8.56 18.21
N LEU A 493 3.74 -8.57 19.55
CA LEU A 493 4.77 -9.28 20.31
C LEU A 493 4.73 -10.79 20.07
N ASP A 494 3.55 -11.42 20.02
CA ASP A 494 3.43 -12.85 19.74
C ASP A 494 3.89 -13.20 18.32
N MET A 495 3.64 -12.34 17.33
CA MET A 495 4.19 -12.48 15.98
C MET A 495 5.72 -12.34 15.97
N ILE A 496 6.29 -11.27 16.53
CA ILE A 496 7.75 -11.04 16.47
C ILE A 496 8.50 -12.10 17.30
N VAL A 497 8.08 -12.36 18.54
CA VAL A 497 8.78 -13.28 19.47
C VAL A 497 8.50 -14.74 19.11
N ASN A 498 7.23 -15.16 19.11
CA ASN A 498 6.91 -16.59 18.99
C ASN A 498 6.84 -17.08 17.54
N SER A 499 6.77 -16.21 16.52
CA SER A 499 6.90 -16.60 15.10
C SER A 499 8.29 -16.29 14.54
N PHE A 500 8.68 -15.02 14.44
CA PHE A 500 9.92 -14.63 13.73
C PHE A 500 11.17 -15.06 14.50
N ALA A 501 11.38 -14.56 15.71
CA ALA A 501 12.56 -14.87 16.52
C ALA A 501 12.68 -16.37 16.82
N HIS A 502 11.56 -17.04 17.14
CA HIS A 502 11.57 -18.49 17.33
C HIS A 502 11.95 -19.26 16.06
N THR A 503 11.42 -18.89 14.88
CA THR A 503 11.81 -19.55 13.62
C THR A 503 13.31 -19.40 13.36
N ILE A 504 13.87 -18.20 13.54
CA ILE A 504 15.29 -17.91 13.33
C ILE A 504 16.15 -18.69 14.35
N SER A 505 15.80 -18.64 15.64
CA SER A 505 16.50 -19.34 16.73
C SER A 505 16.53 -20.86 16.57
N THR A 506 15.54 -21.47 15.90
CA THR A 506 15.55 -22.91 15.58
C THR A 506 16.41 -23.31 14.38
N LYS A 507 17.02 -22.36 13.67
CA LYS A 507 17.86 -22.59 12.49
C LYS A 507 19.35 -22.46 12.84
N PRO A 508 20.26 -23.09 12.07
CA PRO A 508 21.68 -22.88 12.27
C PRO A 508 22.06 -21.40 12.12
N VAL A 509 23.03 -20.96 12.91
CA VAL A 509 23.67 -19.65 12.80
C VAL A 509 24.17 -19.44 11.36
N ASP A 510 24.22 -18.18 10.91
CA ASP A 510 24.61 -17.74 9.55
C ASP A 510 23.65 -18.12 8.40
N ARG A 511 22.48 -18.73 8.66
CA ARG A 511 21.48 -19.03 7.60
C ARG A 511 20.44 -17.94 7.37
N TYR A 512 20.15 -17.13 8.37
CA TYR A 512 19.16 -16.05 8.32
C TYR A 512 19.86 -14.72 8.61
N THR A 513 19.62 -13.72 7.77
CA THR A 513 20.27 -12.41 7.84
C THR A 513 19.23 -11.29 7.84
N ARG A 514 19.51 -10.20 8.56
CA ARG A 514 18.74 -8.95 8.52
C ARG A 514 18.78 -8.38 7.08
N PRO A 515 17.64 -8.16 6.41
CA PRO A 515 17.63 -7.51 5.11
C PRO A 515 17.89 -5.99 5.24
N GLU A 516 18.72 -5.45 4.35
CA GLU A 516 18.90 -4.01 4.16
C GLU A 516 17.87 -3.47 3.17
N PHE A 517 17.30 -2.30 3.43
CA PHE A 517 16.30 -1.67 2.58
C PHE A 517 16.83 -0.42 1.87
N THR A 518 16.51 -0.30 0.58
CA THR A 518 16.81 0.87 -0.25
C THR A 518 15.54 1.38 -0.96
N ASP A 519 15.43 2.68 -1.20
CA ASP A 519 14.23 3.25 -1.82
C ASP A 519 14.11 2.94 -3.32
N ASN A 520 15.21 3.15 -4.05
CA ASN A 520 15.38 2.92 -5.49
C ASN A 520 16.70 2.17 -5.80
N GLY A 521 17.28 1.48 -4.81
CA GLY A 521 18.56 0.79 -4.95
C GLY A 521 18.44 -0.59 -5.62
N PRO A 522 19.58 -1.28 -5.85
CA PRO A 522 19.60 -2.62 -6.42
C PRO A 522 19.03 -3.66 -5.45
N MET A 523 18.39 -4.68 -6.01
CA MET A 523 17.97 -5.88 -5.29
C MET A 523 19.04 -6.96 -5.46
N ALA A 524 19.81 -7.21 -4.40
CA ALA A 524 20.92 -8.15 -4.37
C ALA A 524 20.72 -9.17 -3.24
N ILE A 525 20.72 -10.46 -3.58
CA ILE A 525 20.63 -11.57 -2.64
C ILE A 525 21.81 -12.51 -2.89
N ASP A 526 22.59 -12.78 -1.85
CA ASP A 526 23.71 -13.73 -1.89
C ASP A 526 23.38 -14.98 -1.07
N ALA A 527 23.59 -16.14 -1.71
CA ALA A 527 23.28 -17.46 -1.19
C ALA A 527 21.84 -17.60 -0.63
N GLY A 528 20.85 -17.03 -1.32
CA GLY A 528 19.44 -17.11 -0.95
C GLY A 528 18.88 -18.52 -1.05
N ARG A 529 17.92 -18.84 -0.17
CA ARG A 529 17.30 -20.16 -0.03
C ARG A 529 15.79 -20.08 0.03
N HIS A 530 15.09 -21.13 -0.39
CA HIS A 530 13.64 -21.18 -0.32
C HIS A 530 13.18 -21.51 1.12
N PRO A 531 12.47 -20.61 1.84
CA PRO A 531 12.22 -20.75 3.29
C PRO A 531 11.48 -22.05 3.67
N VAL A 532 10.43 -22.39 2.91
CA VAL A 532 9.65 -23.62 3.15
C VAL A 532 10.45 -24.89 2.83
N LEU A 533 11.04 -25.00 1.64
CA LEU A 533 11.77 -26.20 1.21
C LEU A 533 13.04 -26.45 2.03
N GLU A 534 13.76 -25.42 2.47
CA GLU A 534 14.87 -25.56 3.42
C GLU A 534 14.43 -26.13 4.78
N SER A 535 13.17 -25.92 5.16
CA SER A 535 12.60 -26.51 6.37
C SER A 535 12.18 -27.98 6.21
N LEU A 536 12.15 -28.49 4.97
CA LEU A 536 11.77 -29.86 4.62
C LEU A 536 12.97 -30.71 4.16
N HIS A 537 13.98 -30.08 3.55
CA HIS A 537 15.16 -30.74 2.98
C HIS A 537 16.45 -30.07 3.45
N ASN A 538 17.35 -30.86 4.04
CA ASN A 538 18.63 -30.37 4.56
C ASN A 538 19.62 -29.97 3.45
N ASP A 539 19.54 -30.61 2.28
CA ASP A 539 20.49 -30.48 1.16
C ASP A 539 20.09 -29.39 0.13
N PHE A 540 19.49 -28.29 0.57
CA PHE A 540 19.05 -27.21 -0.32
C PHE A 540 20.25 -26.41 -0.86
N VAL A 541 20.37 -26.30 -2.19
CA VAL A 541 21.42 -25.54 -2.88
C VAL A 541 21.04 -24.04 -2.95
N PRO A 542 21.81 -23.13 -2.32
CA PRO A 542 21.52 -21.70 -2.37
C PRO A 542 21.87 -21.08 -3.72
N ASN A 543 21.14 -20.02 -4.10
CA ASN A 543 21.31 -19.30 -5.36
C ASN A 543 21.32 -17.78 -5.17
N ASN A 544 21.97 -17.07 -6.09
CA ASN A 544 22.18 -15.63 -6.02
C ASN A 544 21.21 -14.89 -6.96
N LEU A 545 20.78 -13.69 -6.56
CA LEU A 545 19.99 -12.76 -7.37
C LEU A 545 20.69 -11.40 -7.42
N PHE A 546 20.72 -10.76 -8.60
CA PHE A 546 21.15 -9.38 -8.72
C PHE A 546 20.35 -8.63 -9.79
N LEU A 547 19.47 -7.73 -9.36
CA LEU A 547 18.68 -6.81 -10.17
C LEU A 547 19.06 -5.37 -9.81
N SER A 548 19.05 -4.48 -10.80
CA SER A 548 19.44 -3.07 -10.65
C SER A 548 18.70 -2.21 -11.69
N GLU A 549 18.68 -0.88 -11.54
CA GLU A 549 18.16 0.00 -12.62
C GLU A 549 18.92 -0.23 -13.94
N ALA A 550 20.22 -0.53 -13.84
CA ALA A 550 21.09 -0.90 -14.95
C ALA A 550 21.11 -2.41 -15.28
N SER A 551 20.14 -3.19 -14.77
CA SER A 551 19.83 -4.55 -15.21
C SER A 551 18.55 -4.98 -14.52
N ASN A 552 17.44 -4.55 -15.08
CA ASN A 552 16.12 -4.68 -14.48
C ASN A 552 15.39 -5.95 -14.92
N MET A 553 15.92 -6.70 -15.89
CA MET A 553 15.35 -7.96 -16.35
C MET A 553 16.37 -9.10 -16.31
N ILE A 554 15.93 -10.23 -15.76
CA ILE A 554 16.65 -11.51 -15.81
C ILE A 554 15.80 -12.52 -16.57
N VAL A 555 16.35 -13.09 -17.64
CA VAL A 555 15.79 -14.26 -18.34
C VAL A 555 16.39 -15.52 -17.73
N VAL A 556 15.55 -16.40 -17.18
CA VAL A 556 15.98 -17.65 -16.53
C VAL A 556 15.73 -18.83 -17.46
N MET A 557 16.81 -19.47 -17.90
CA MET A 557 16.78 -20.58 -18.84
C MET A 557 17.17 -21.89 -18.15
N GLY A 558 16.60 -23.00 -18.62
CA GLY A 558 17.00 -24.32 -18.17
C GLY A 558 15.94 -25.40 -18.45
N PRO A 559 16.35 -26.68 -18.46
CA PRO A 559 15.44 -27.79 -18.69
C PRO A 559 14.35 -27.89 -17.60
N ASN A 560 13.33 -28.72 -17.84
CA ASN A 560 12.34 -29.01 -16.80
C ASN A 560 13.02 -29.73 -15.62
N MET A 561 12.45 -29.58 -14.42
CA MET A 561 12.97 -30.14 -13.17
C MET A 561 14.29 -29.55 -12.63
N CYS A 562 14.94 -28.59 -13.30
CA CYS A 562 16.20 -27.99 -12.78
C CYS A 562 16.02 -26.96 -11.65
N GLY A 563 14.78 -26.64 -11.24
CA GLY A 563 14.47 -25.72 -10.14
C GLY A 563 14.04 -24.30 -10.53
N LYS A 564 13.71 -24.02 -11.80
CA LYS A 564 13.27 -22.68 -12.27
C LYS A 564 12.16 -22.08 -11.41
N SER A 565 10.98 -22.72 -11.37
CA SER A 565 9.80 -22.24 -10.64
C SER A 565 10.08 -22.13 -9.13
N THR A 566 10.89 -23.03 -8.57
CA THR A 566 11.35 -22.96 -7.17
C THR A 566 12.21 -21.73 -6.89
N TYR A 567 13.11 -21.37 -7.81
CA TYR A 567 13.91 -20.14 -7.69
C TYR A 567 13.05 -18.88 -7.84
N LEU A 568 12.06 -18.89 -8.74
CA LEU A 568 11.08 -17.81 -8.88
C LEU A 568 10.28 -17.61 -7.58
N GLN A 569 9.71 -18.68 -7.03
CA GLN A 569 8.99 -18.67 -5.75
C GLN A 569 9.90 -18.22 -4.59
N GLN A 570 11.14 -18.69 -4.54
CA GLN A 570 12.14 -18.29 -3.54
C GLN A 570 12.30 -16.77 -3.48
N VAL A 571 12.50 -16.10 -4.63
CA VAL A 571 12.70 -14.65 -4.66
C VAL A 571 11.48 -13.90 -4.11
N CYS A 572 10.27 -14.28 -4.54
CA CYS A 572 9.03 -13.68 -4.06
C CYS A 572 8.85 -13.86 -2.54
N LEU A 573 9.03 -15.07 -2.02
CA LEU A 573 8.89 -15.37 -0.60
C LEU A 573 9.94 -14.65 0.26
N MET A 574 11.16 -14.45 -0.26
CA MET A 574 12.18 -13.65 0.42
C MET A 574 11.82 -12.17 0.51
N VAL A 575 11.28 -11.57 -0.55
CA VAL A 575 10.80 -10.17 -0.54
C VAL A 575 9.63 -10.01 0.45
N ILE A 576 8.68 -10.95 0.46
CA ILE A 576 7.57 -10.99 1.44
C ILE A 576 8.12 -11.05 2.88
N LEU A 577 9.04 -11.99 3.16
CA LEU A 577 9.66 -12.13 4.49
C LEU A 577 10.38 -10.86 4.96
N ALA A 578 11.06 -10.15 4.06
CA ALA A 578 11.70 -8.89 4.40
C ALA A 578 10.66 -7.80 4.72
N GLN A 579 9.66 -7.60 3.86
CA GLN A 579 8.67 -6.52 4.02
C GLN A 579 7.64 -6.75 5.14
N ILE A 580 7.56 -7.94 5.74
CA ILE A 580 6.87 -8.14 7.03
C ILE A 580 7.75 -7.79 8.25
N GLY A 581 9.04 -7.52 8.07
CA GLY A 581 10.00 -7.26 9.14
C GLY A 581 10.57 -8.52 9.80
N CYS A 582 10.80 -9.58 9.01
CA CYS A 582 11.48 -10.81 9.44
C CYS A 582 12.86 -10.91 8.75
N TYR A 583 13.78 -11.69 9.33
CA TYR A 583 15.03 -12.04 8.64
C TYR A 583 14.77 -12.94 7.44
N VAL A 584 15.64 -12.87 6.45
CA VAL A 584 15.54 -13.66 5.21
C VAL A 584 16.60 -14.77 5.18
N PRO A 585 16.29 -15.95 4.60
CA PRO A 585 17.22 -17.08 4.51
C PRO A 585 18.27 -16.85 3.40
N ALA A 586 19.31 -16.09 3.72
CA ALA A 586 20.42 -15.73 2.84
C ALA A 586 21.66 -15.34 3.66
N ARG A 587 22.82 -15.28 3.01
CA ARG A 587 24.06 -14.76 3.62
C ARG A 587 24.13 -13.23 3.60
N PHE A 588 23.52 -12.61 2.60
CA PHE A 588 23.35 -11.16 2.50
C PHE A 588 22.10 -10.86 1.65
N ALA A 589 21.37 -9.81 2.01
CA ALA A 589 20.21 -9.35 1.25
C ALA A 589 20.06 -7.82 1.34
N SER A 590 20.22 -7.13 0.21
CA SER A 590 19.80 -5.74 0.01
C SER A 590 18.58 -5.76 -0.91
N LEU A 591 17.46 -5.20 -0.48
CA LEU A 591 16.20 -5.21 -1.21
C LEU A 591 15.70 -3.78 -1.41
N ARG A 592 15.07 -3.53 -2.56
CA ARG A 592 14.23 -2.33 -2.72
C ARG A 592 12.84 -2.59 -2.17
N VAL A 593 12.15 -1.56 -1.68
CA VAL A 593 10.74 -1.68 -1.31
C VAL A 593 9.90 -1.95 -2.56
N VAL A 594 9.21 -3.09 -2.59
CA VAL A 594 8.27 -3.45 -3.65
C VAL A 594 6.87 -2.97 -3.28
N ASP A 595 6.17 -2.34 -4.23
CA ASP A 595 4.82 -1.81 -4.04
C ASP A 595 3.72 -2.75 -4.52
N ARG A 596 4.01 -3.54 -5.57
CA ARG A 596 3.13 -4.57 -6.15
C ARG A 596 3.97 -5.77 -6.56
N MET A 597 3.53 -6.97 -6.17
CA MET A 597 4.14 -8.23 -6.55
C MET A 597 3.19 -9.00 -7.47
N PHE A 598 3.72 -9.39 -8.63
CA PHE A 598 2.96 -10.07 -9.67
C PHE A 598 3.65 -11.37 -10.05
N THR A 599 2.95 -12.50 -9.91
CA THR A 599 3.51 -13.83 -10.19
C THR A 599 2.61 -14.66 -11.08
N ARG A 600 3.15 -15.09 -12.22
CA ARG A 600 2.54 -16.05 -13.13
C ARG A 600 3.39 -17.32 -13.09
N ILE A 601 3.18 -18.13 -12.05
CA ILE A 601 3.90 -19.39 -11.78
C ILE A 601 2.85 -20.49 -11.62
N GLY A 602 2.37 -21.07 -12.73
CA GLY A 602 1.37 -22.14 -12.63
C GLY A 602 0.73 -22.59 -13.95
N THR A 603 0.78 -23.90 -14.20
CA THR A 603 0.06 -24.58 -15.29
C THR A 603 -1.23 -25.24 -14.78
N GLY A 604 -2.01 -24.51 -13.97
CA GLY A 604 -3.28 -24.99 -13.43
C GLY A 604 -4.42 -24.88 -14.45
N ASP A 605 -4.96 -26.01 -14.88
CA ASP A 605 -6.18 -26.07 -15.70
C ASP A 605 -7.41 -25.71 -14.87
N ASN A 606 -7.81 -24.43 -14.90
CA ASN A 606 -9.05 -23.97 -14.25
C ASN A 606 -10.28 -24.36 -15.08
N VAL A 607 -10.67 -25.65 -15.01
CA VAL A 607 -11.86 -26.21 -15.66
C VAL A 607 -13.14 -25.45 -15.31
N GLU A 608 -13.20 -24.86 -14.11
CA GLU A 608 -14.36 -24.11 -13.59
C GLU A 608 -14.76 -22.89 -14.43
N TYR A 609 -13.84 -22.26 -15.17
CA TYR A 609 -14.14 -21.00 -15.88
C TYR A 609 -14.71 -21.17 -17.30
N ASN A 610 -14.78 -22.40 -17.82
CA ASN A 610 -15.21 -22.68 -19.20
C ASN A 610 -14.48 -21.79 -20.24
N SER A 611 -13.22 -21.45 -19.96
CA SER A 611 -12.39 -20.55 -20.77
C SER A 611 -11.05 -21.22 -21.09
N SER A 612 -10.59 -21.05 -22.33
CA SER A 612 -9.29 -21.59 -22.78
C SER A 612 -8.16 -21.18 -21.84
N THR A 613 -7.22 -22.10 -21.58
CA THR A 613 -6.01 -21.89 -20.79
C THR A 613 -5.24 -20.65 -21.26
N PHE A 614 -5.09 -20.50 -22.58
CA PHE A 614 -4.49 -19.32 -23.21
C PHE A 614 -5.29 -18.03 -22.94
N MET A 615 -6.62 -18.07 -22.95
CA MET A 615 -7.44 -16.88 -22.67
C MET A 615 -7.34 -16.46 -21.19
N THR A 616 -7.22 -17.41 -20.27
CA THR A 616 -6.93 -17.12 -18.85
C THR A 616 -5.53 -16.51 -18.70
N GLU A 617 -4.52 -17.11 -19.31
CA GLU A 617 -3.13 -16.62 -19.35
C GLU A 617 -3.02 -15.19 -19.92
N MET A 618 -3.72 -14.89 -21.01
CA MET A 618 -3.76 -13.56 -21.62
C MET A 618 -4.52 -12.54 -20.75
N ARG A 619 -5.59 -12.94 -20.06
CA ARG A 619 -6.32 -12.05 -19.13
C ARG A 619 -5.50 -11.72 -17.89
N GLU A 620 -4.81 -12.69 -17.32
CA GLU A 620 -3.86 -12.47 -16.22
C GLU A 620 -2.75 -11.53 -16.69
N THR A 621 -2.11 -11.82 -17.82
CA THR A 621 -1.03 -10.98 -18.38
C THR A 621 -1.51 -9.56 -18.68
N ALA A 622 -2.72 -9.37 -19.24
CA ALA A 622 -3.29 -8.04 -19.47
C ALA A 622 -3.55 -7.27 -18.16
N PHE A 623 -4.05 -7.95 -17.12
CA PHE A 623 -4.20 -7.36 -15.78
C PHE A 623 -2.85 -6.93 -15.19
N LEU A 624 -1.79 -7.74 -15.38
CA LEU A 624 -0.43 -7.36 -14.99
C LEU A 624 -0.01 -6.08 -15.73
N MET A 625 -0.04 -6.07 -17.07
CA MET A 625 0.41 -4.93 -17.88
C MET A 625 -0.31 -3.62 -17.53
N GLN A 626 -1.61 -3.67 -17.21
CA GLN A 626 -2.39 -2.48 -16.83
C GLN A 626 -2.09 -1.96 -15.41
N ASN A 627 -1.44 -2.75 -14.54
CA ASN A 627 -1.26 -2.42 -13.11
C ASN A 627 0.21 -2.41 -12.65
N ILE A 628 1.18 -2.43 -13.57
CA ILE A 628 2.60 -2.33 -13.22
C ILE A 628 3.00 -0.90 -12.84
N SER A 629 3.94 -0.79 -11.89
CA SER A 629 4.70 0.41 -11.58
C SER A 629 6.21 0.16 -11.75
N PRO A 630 7.05 1.21 -11.82
CA PRO A 630 8.51 1.03 -11.82
C PRO A 630 9.08 0.32 -10.58
N LYS A 631 8.35 0.35 -9.45
CA LYS A 631 8.72 -0.32 -8.19
C LYS A 631 8.22 -1.76 -8.07
N SER A 632 7.38 -2.20 -9.00
CA SER A 632 6.82 -3.56 -8.98
C SER A 632 7.90 -4.64 -9.14
N LEU A 633 7.64 -5.82 -8.59
CA LEU A 633 8.39 -7.05 -8.86
C LEU A 633 7.50 -7.99 -9.68
N ILE A 634 8.00 -8.40 -10.85
CA ILE A 634 7.26 -9.18 -11.84
C ILE A 634 7.99 -10.49 -12.03
N VAL A 635 7.26 -11.60 -11.90
CA VAL A 635 7.79 -12.95 -12.02
C VAL A 635 6.91 -13.75 -12.95
N MET A 636 7.45 -14.15 -14.10
CA MET A 636 6.74 -14.89 -15.14
C MET A 636 7.44 -16.21 -15.41
N ASP A 637 6.66 -17.29 -15.48
CA ASP A 637 7.11 -18.64 -15.83
C ASP A 637 6.37 -19.09 -17.10
N GLU A 638 7.12 -19.32 -18.18
CA GLU A 638 6.68 -20.04 -19.39
C GLU A 638 5.51 -19.40 -20.19
N LEU A 639 5.40 -18.07 -20.16
CA LEU A 639 4.39 -17.29 -20.90
C LEU A 639 4.34 -17.65 -22.40
N GLY A 640 3.13 -17.89 -22.92
CA GLY A 640 2.87 -18.17 -24.33
C GLY A 640 2.90 -19.65 -24.70
N ARG A 641 2.94 -20.57 -23.72
CA ARG A 641 2.98 -22.02 -23.97
C ARG A 641 1.69 -22.59 -24.58
N ALA A 642 0.53 -22.00 -24.31
CA ALA A 642 -0.77 -22.55 -24.70
C ALA A 642 -1.23 -22.22 -26.14
N THR A 643 -0.33 -21.72 -26.99
CA THR A 643 -0.62 -21.31 -28.38
C THR A 643 0.48 -21.78 -29.36
N SER A 644 0.42 -21.35 -30.62
CA SER A 644 1.47 -21.64 -31.61
C SER A 644 2.83 -21.12 -31.14
N SER A 645 3.91 -21.85 -31.41
CA SER A 645 5.24 -21.44 -30.91
C SER A 645 5.73 -20.11 -31.49
N SER A 646 5.26 -19.72 -32.69
CA SER A 646 5.55 -18.41 -33.30
C SER A 646 4.81 -17.29 -32.57
N ASP A 647 3.52 -17.45 -32.30
CA ASP A 647 2.70 -16.40 -31.69
C ASP A 647 3.03 -16.28 -30.19
N GLY A 648 3.25 -17.41 -29.52
CA GLY A 648 3.70 -17.45 -28.13
C GLY A 648 5.06 -16.77 -27.94
N PHE A 649 6.02 -17.00 -28.83
CA PHE A 649 7.30 -16.29 -28.85
C PHE A 649 7.12 -14.79 -29.11
N ALA A 650 6.32 -14.40 -30.11
CA ALA A 650 6.08 -13.00 -30.45
C ALA A 650 5.40 -12.22 -29.31
N ILE A 651 4.42 -12.84 -28.63
CA ILE A 651 3.77 -12.28 -27.44
C ILE A 651 4.79 -12.17 -26.30
N ALA A 652 5.55 -13.22 -26.00
CA ALA A 652 6.57 -13.19 -24.94
C ALA A 652 7.64 -12.11 -25.18
N TRP A 653 8.10 -11.93 -26.42
CA TRP A 653 9.04 -10.88 -26.82
C TRP A 653 8.45 -9.48 -26.60
N SER A 654 7.26 -9.23 -27.14
CA SER A 654 6.55 -7.93 -27.01
C SER A 654 6.27 -7.58 -25.54
N CYS A 655 5.86 -8.57 -24.74
CA CYS A 655 5.75 -8.41 -23.30
C CYS A 655 7.10 -8.04 -22.65
N CYS A 656 8.21 -8.70 -23.00
CA CYS A 656 9.51 -8.35 -22.48
C CYS A 656 9.92 -6.92 -22.82
N GLU A 657 9.76 -6.47 -24.07
CA GLU A 657 10.06 -5.10 -24.48
C GLU A 657 9.23 -4.05 -23.73
N HIS A 658 7.92 -4.31 -23.55
CA HIS A 658 7.07 -3.44 -22.75
C HIS A 658 7.55 -3.35 -21.30
N LEU A 659 7.87 -4.48 -20.66
CA LEU A 659 8.39 -4.52 -19.29
C LEU A 659 9.76 -3.83 -19.14
N LEU A 660 10.62 -3.91 -20.17
CA LEU A 660 11.90 -3.20 -20.21
C LEU A 660 11.69 -1.69 -20.24
N SER A 661 10.73 -1.19 -21.03
CA SER A 661 10.41 0.24 -21.14
C SER A 661 9.97 0.86 -19.80
N LEU A 662 9.24 0.10 -18.97
CA LEU A 662 8.72 0.53 -17.67
C LEU A 662 9.77 0.53 -16.54
N LYS A 663 10.97 -0.01 -16.79
CA LYS A 663 12.08 -0.16 -15.80
C LYS A 663 11.70 -0.94 -14.52
N ALA A 664 10.59 -1.68 -14.55
CA ALA A 664 10.19 -2.59 -13.47
C ALA A 664 11.21 -3.74 -13.33
N TYR A 665 11.27 -4.36 -12.14
CA TYR A 665 12.16 -5.49 -11.90
C TYR A 665 11.46 -6.79 -12.29
N THR A 666 12.01 -7.49 -13.28
CA THR A 666 11.37 -8.64 -13.92
C THR A 666 12.28 -9.85 -13.91
N ILE A 667 11.74 -11.00 -13.50
CA ILE A 667 12.37 -12.31 -13.66
C ILE A 667 11.46 -13.15 -14.56
N PHE A 668 11.98 -13.54 -15.72
CA PHE A 668 11.22 -14.19 -16.79
C PHE A 668 11.84 -15.57 -17.08
N ALA A 669 11.25 -16.64 -16.57
CA ALA A 669 11.67 -18.00 -16.90
C ALA A 669 11.02 -18.48 -18.20
N THR A 670 11.80 -19.07 -19.09
CA THR A 670 11.30 -19.48 -20.41
C THR A 670 12.03 -20.67 -21.01
N HIS A 671 11.40 -21.25 -22.03
CA HIS A 671 11.92 -22.31 -22.89
C HIS A 671 12.21 -21.83 -24.31
N PHE A 672 11.83 -20.61 -24.68
CA PHE A 672 12.13 -20.07 -26.00
C PHE A 672 13.60 -19.64 -26.06
N GLU A 673 14.45 -20.47 -26.68
CA GLU A 673 15.88 -20.18 -26.85
C GLU A 673 16.12 -18.85 -27.59
N GLY A 674 15.22 -18.47 -28.51
CA GLY A 674 15.24 -17.17 -29.19
C GLY A 674 15.12 -15.94 -28.27
N LEU A 675 14.56 -16.06 -27.05
CA LEU A 675 14.56 -14.94 -26.09
C LEU A 675 15.95 -14.63 -25.53
N SER A 676 16.94 -15.52 -25.73
CA SER A 676 18.34 -15.19 -25.44
C SER A 676 18.91 -14.08 -26.34
N GLU A 677 18.33 -13.86 -27.52
CA GLU A 677 18.72 -12.76 -28.41
C GLU A 677 18.44 -11.37 -27.77
N LEU A 678 17.49 -11.27 -26.82
CA LEU A 678 17.22 -10.02 -26.09
C LEU A 678 18.47 -9.45 -25.41
N VAL A 679 19.37 -10.29 -24.88
CA VAL A 679 20.63 -9.83 -24.26
C VAL A 679 21.59 -9.21 -25.28
N THR A 680 21.51 -9.62 -26.55
CA THR A 680 22.35 -9.03 -27.60
C THR A 680 21.93 -7.60 -27.95
N ILE A 681 20.61 -7.33 -27.90
CA ILE A 681 19.98 -6.06 -28.27
C ILE A 681 19.89 -5.11 -27.08
N TYR A 682 19.44 -5.60 -25.92
CA TYR A 682 19.09 -4.84 -24.73
C TYR A 682 20.07 -5.15 -23.58
N PRO A 683 21.03 -4.25 -23.29
CA PRO A 683 22.12 -4.56 -22.36
C PRO A 683 21.68 -4.55 -20.88
N ASN A 684 20.45 -4.11 -20.58
CA ASN A 684 19.79 -4.25 -19.28
C ASN A 684 19.22 -5.65 -19.01
N VAL A 685 19.13 -6.51 -20.03
CA VAL A 685 18.74 -7.90 -19.88
C VAL A 685 19.96 -8.74 -19.51
N LYS A 686 19.82 -9.64 -18.53
CA LYS A 686 20.78 -10.72 -18.26
C LYS A 686 20.11 -12.06 -18.46
N THR A 687 20.84 -13.04 -18.99
CA THR A 687 20.38 -14.43 -19.02
C THR A 687 21.13 -15.24 -17.97
N LEU A 688 20.40 -16.01 -17.17
CA LEU A 688 20.95 -16.98 -16.22
C LEU A 688 20.53 -18.40 -16.63
N HIS A 689 21.43 -19.36 -16.49
CA HIS A 689 21.16 -20.78 -16.80
C HIS A 689 21.41 -21.66 -15.57
N PHE A 690 20.57 -22.68 -15.38
CA PHE A 690 20.83 -23.73 -14.40
C PHE A 690 21.89 -24.72 -14.90
N GLU A 691 22.87 -25.03 -14.03
CA GLU A 691 23.92 -26.00 -14.27
C GLU A 691 23.37 -27.44 -14.27
N VAL A 692 23.62 -28.16 -15.37
CA VAL A 692 23.23 -29.55 -15.57
C VAL A 692 24.41 -30.33 -16.15
N ASP A 693 24.80 -31.38 -15.44
CA ASP A 693 25.85 -32.31 -15.87
C ASP A 693 25.23 -33.54 -16.57
N LEU A 694 26.01 -34.15 -17.47
CA LEU A 694 25.70 -35.45 -18.06
C LEU A 694 26.59 -36.52 -17.44
N ARG A 695 25.99 -37.48 -16.72
CA ARG A 695 26.69 -38.64 -16.15
C ARG A 695 26.00 -39.92 -16.59
N ASN A 696 26.71 -40.81 -17.28
CA ASN A 696 26.20 -42.10 -17.76
C ASN A 696 24.87 -42.00 -18.54
N ASN A 697 24.75 -41.04 -19.47
CA ASN A 697 23.52 -40.69 -20.20
C ASN A 697 22.31 -40.32 -19.33
N ARG A 698 22.52 -39.97 -18.06
CA ARG A 698 21.52 -39.38 -17.17
C ARG A 698 21.85 -37.92 -16.90
N LEU A 699 20.80 -37.10 -16.77
CA LEU A 699 20.92 -35.70 -16.38
C LEU A 699 21.10 -35.62 -14.85
N ASP A 700 22.15 -34.92 -14.42
CA ASP A 700 22.51 -34.68 -13.03
C ASP A 700 22.35 -33.17 -12.77
N PHE A 701 21.20 -32.79 -12.19
CA PHE A 701 20.84 -31.40 -11.93
C PHE A 701 21.59 -30.86 -10.71
N LYS A 702 22.38 -29.79 -10.88
CA LYS A 702 23.13 -29.17 -9.78
C LYS A 702 22.35 -28.12 -9.00
N PHE A 703 21.17 -27.73 -9.48
CA PHE A 703 20.30 -26.71 -8.90
C PHE A 703 21.00 -25.36 -8.65
N ARG A 704 22.09 -25.07 -9.38
CA ARG A 704 22.91 -23.87 -9.28
C ARG A 704 22.78 -23.03 -10.54
N LEU A 705 22.51 -21.74 -10.38
CA LEU A 705 22.49 -20.74 -11.46
C LEU A 705 23.90 -20.25 -11.83
N LYS A 706 24.11 -19.97 -13.12
CA LYS A 706 25.33 -19.35 -13.69
C LYS A 706 24.97 -18.29 -14.73
N ASP A 707 25.84 -17.29 -14.86
CA ASP A 707 25.73 -16.19 -15.83
C ASP A 707 26.04 -16.58 -17.29
N GLN A 708 26.58 -17.78 -17.53
CA GLN A 708 26.92 -18.24 -18.87
C GLN A 708 25.87 -19.21 -19.42
N PRO A 709 25.44 -19.07 -20.68
CA PRO A 709 24.63 -20.08 -21.35
C PRO A 709 25.44 -21.36 -21.52
N GLN A 710 25.23 -22.32 -20.62
CA GLN A 710 25.76 -23.66 -20.73
C GLN A 710 24.84 -24.46 -21.66
N TYR A 711 25.15 -24.45 -22.96
CA TYR A 711 24.40 -25.23 -23.95
C TYR A 711 24.60 -26.72 -23.69
N VAL A 712 23.53 -27.39 -23.21
CA VAL A 712 23.46 -28.84 -23.09
C VAL A 712 22.71 -29.36 -24.32
N PRO A 713 23.42 -29.80 -25.38
CA PRO A 713 22.78 -30.19 -26.64
C PRO A 713 21.73 -31.28 -26.42
N HIS A 714 20.55 -31.05 -26.99
CA HIS A 714 19.49 -32.05 -27.14
C HIS A 714 18.98 -32.69 -25.82
N TYR A 715 18.94 -31.96 -24.70
CA TYR A 715 18.47 -32.51 -23.41
C TYR A 715 17.08 -33.18 -23.49
N GLY A 716 16.15 -32.63 -24.28
CA GLY A 716 14.82 -33.22 -24.50
C GLY A 716 14.88 -34.56 -25.24
N LEU A 717 15.81 -34.71 -26.19
CA LEU A 717 16.03 -35.97 -26.91
C LEU A 717 16.77 -37.01 -26.05
N LEU A 718 17.57 -36.56 -25.08
CA LEU A 718 18.18 -37.42 -24.07
C LEU A 718 17.14 -37.96 -23.08
N LEU A 719 16.22 -37.11 -22.60
CA LEU A 719 15.05 -37.53 -21.81
C LEU A 719 14.15 -38.48 -22.60
N ALA A 720 13.90 -38.22 -23.89
CA ALA A 720 13.16 -39.11 -24.78
C ALA A 720 13.79 -40.51 -24.86
N GLY A 721 15.12 -40.60 -24.97
CA GLY A 721 15.85 -41.87 -24.95
C GLY A 721 15.70 -42.62 -23.62
N VAL A 722 15.78 -41.92 -22.48
CA VAL A 722 15.55 -42.51 -21.16
C VAL A 722 14.09 -42.95 -20.97
N ALA A 723 13.14 -42.26 -21.58
CA ALA A 723 11.72 -42.61 -21.60
C ALA A 723 11.36 -43.78 -22.55
N GLY A 724 12.34 -44.33 -23.29
CA GLY A 724 12.16 -45.51 -24.14
C GLY A 724 11.72 -45.24 -25.57
N LEU A 725 11.86 -44.01 -26.09
CA LEU A 725 11.59 -43.74 -27.50
C LEU A 725 12.60 -44.47 -28.43
N PRO A 726 12.17 -44.97 -29.61
CA PRO A 726 13.06 -45.70 -30.53
C PRO A 726 14.25 -44.86 -31.00
N CYS A 727 15.44 -45.49 -31.09
CA CYS A 727 16.67 -44.80 -31.48
C CYS A 727 16.58 -44.12 -32.85
N SER A 728 15.88 -44.72 -33.82
CA SER A 728 15.65 -44.14 -35.15
C SER A 728 14.87 -42.82 -35.12
N VAL A 729 13.91 -42.67 -34.21
CA VAL A 729 13.16 -41.43 -34.01
C VAL A 729 14.06 -40.36 -33.39
N ILE A 730 14.89 -40.75 -32.42
CA ILE A 730 15.83 -39.86 -31.73
C ILE A 730 16.93 -39.36 -32.68
N GLU A 731 17.48 -40.23 -33.53
CA GLU A 731 18.47 -39.86 -34.55
C GLU A 731 17.88 -38.90 -35.60
N THR A 732 16.67 -39.16 -36.07
CA THR A 732 15.95 -38.26 -36.98
C THR A 732 15.71 -36.89 -36.33
N ALA A 733 15.27 -36.85 -35.08
CA ALA A 733 15.05 -35.61 -34.34
C ALA A 733 16.35 -34.83 -34.08
N LYS A 734 17.47 -35.50 -33.80
CA LYS A 734 18.80 -34.87 -33.67
C LYS A 734 19.21 -34.17 -34.97
N ASN A 735 19.03 -34.84 -36.11
CA ASN A 735 19.36 -34.28 -37.43
C ASN A 735 18.50 -33.03 -37.75
N ILE A 736 17.20 -33.06 -37.46
CA ILE A 736 16.30 -31.91 -37.63
C ILE A 736 16.72 -30.75 -36.71
N THR A 737 16.99 -31.03 -35.44
CA THR A 737 17.41 -29.99 -34.47
C THR A 737 18.69 -29.30 -34.93
N LYS A 738 19.69 -30.07 -35.38
CA LYS A 738 20.97 -29.52 -35.86
C LYS A 738 20.80 -28.51 -37.00
N LEU A 739 19.91 -28.80 -37.96
CA LEU A 739 19.59 -27.90 -39.08
C LEU A 739 18.90 -26.59 -38.67
N ILE A 740 18.24 -26.58 -37.51
CA ILE A 740 17.61 -25.39 -36.93
C ILE A 740 18.68 -24.55 -36.22
N THR A 741 19.46 -25.17 -35.33
CA THR A 741 20.52 -24.50 -34.54
C THR A 741 21.59 -23.85 -35.43
N GLU A 742 22.00 -24.50 -36.53
CA GLU A 742 22.98 -23.94 -37.49
C GLU A 742 22.51 -22.64 -38.20
N LYS A 743 21.20 -22.34 -38.20
CA LYS A 743 20.64 -21.08 -38.73
C LYS A 743 20.57 -19.99 -37.66
N GLU A 744 20.39 -20.36 -36.40
CA GLU A 744 20.24 -19.45 -35.25
C GLU A 744 21.60 -18.96 -34.76
N GLU A 745 22.59 -19.84 -34.63
CA GLU A 745 23.97 -19.48 -34.23
C GLU A 745 24.55 -18.36 -35.12
N LYS A 746 24.32 -18.43 -36.43
CA LYS A 746 24.80 -17.43 -37.41
C LYS A 746 24.17 -16.04 -37.22
N ARG A 747 22.95 -15.96 -36.65
CA ARG A 747 22.30 -14.68 -36.33
C ARG A 747 22.85 -14.08 -35.05
N ILE A 748 23.01 -14.91 -34.01
CA ILE A 748 23.51 -14.51 -32.70
C ILE A 748 24.93 -13.92 -32.83
N VAL A 749 25.83 -14.56 -33.59
CA VAL A 749 27.21 -14.06 -33.80
C VAL A 749 27.20 -12.67 -34.45
N ASN A 750 26.45 -12.47 -35.54
CA ASN A 750 26.35 -11.17 -36.22
C ASN A 750 25.79 -10.07 -35.31
N ASN A 751 24.80 -10.38 -34.46
CA ASN A 751 24.24 -9.42 -33.51
C ASN A 751 25.25 -9.07 -32.40
N CYS A 752 25.97 -10.06 -31.85
CA CYS A 752 27.02 -9.83 -30.86
C CYS A 752 28.10 -8.87 -31.37
N GLU A 753 28.60 -9.05 -32.60
CA GLU A 753 29.58 -8.14 -33.20
C GLU A 753 29.02 -6.72 -33.37
N ARG A 754 27.76 -6.59 -33.80
CA ARG A 754 27.11 -5.30 -34.07
C ARG A 754 26.84 -4.44 -32.81
N TYR A 755 26.55 -5.05 -31.67
CA TYR A 755 26.16 -4.35 -30.44
C TYR A 755 27.25 -4.33 -29.34
N HIS A 756 28.43 -4.89 -29.62
CA HIS A 756 29.53 -5.07 -28.66
C HIS A 756 29.98 -3.79 -27.92
N GLU A 757 30.15 -2.68 -28.65
CA GLU A 757 30.61 -1.41 -28.07
C GLU A 757 29.61 -0.85 -27.04
N ILE A 758 28.31 -0.95 -27.36
CA ILE A 758 27.21 -0.50 -26.49
C ILE A 758 27.17 -1.35 -25.21
N GLN A 759 27.32 -2.68 -25.34
CA GLN A 759 27.37 -3.57 -24.18
C GLN A 759 28.56 -3.28 -23.24
N MET A 760 29.73 -2.89 -23.77
CA MET A 760 30.86 -2.50 -22.94
C MET A 760 30.60 -1.22 -22.13
N VAL A 761 30.11 -0.16 -22.79
CA VAL A 761 29.74 1.10 -22.10
C VAL A 761 28.68 0.84 -21.03
N TYR A 762 27.71 -0.03 -21.33
CA TYR A 762 26.63 -0.34 -20.39
C TYR A 762 27.10 -1.15 -19.17
N ARG A 763 28.02 -2.12 -19.33
CA ARG A 763 28.62 -2.85 -18.20
C ARG A 763 29.42 -1.93 -17.27
N VAL A 764 30.09 -0.92 -17.82
CA VAL A 764 30.76 0.14 -17.05
C VAL A 764 29.74 0.97 -16.28
N ALA A 765 28.68 1.44 -16.95
CA ALA A 765 27.58 2.18 -16.30
C ALA A 765 26.92 1.37 -15.16
N GLN A 766 26.63 0.08 -15.36
CA GLN A 766 26.08 -0.79 -14.33
C GLN A 766 26.96 -0.83 -13.07
N ARG A 767 28.28 -1.02 -13.23
CA ARG A 767 29.21 -1.04 -12.09
C ARG A 767 29.29 0.32 -11.38
N LEU A 768 29.22 1.43 -12.11
CA LEU A 768 29.14 2.78 -11.53
C LEU A 768 27.87 2.97 -10.69
N PHE A 769 26.71 2.50 -11.18
CA PHE A 769 25.47 2.50 -10.39
C PHE A 769 25.57 1.63 -9.14
N CYS A 770 26.30 0.51 -9.17
CA CYS A 770 26.55 -0.31 -7.98
C CYS A 770 27.41 0.44 -6.95
N LEU A 771 28.47 1.12 -7.40
CA LEU A 771 29.35 1.90 -6.52
C LEU A 771 28.63 3.08 -5.84
N LYS A 772 27.65 3.71 -6.51
CA LYS A 772 26.80 4.76 -5.93
C LYS A 772 26.06 4.31 -4.66
N TYR A 773 25.65 3.04 -4.59
CA TYR A 773 24.91 2.47 -3.46
C TYR A 773 25.79 1.59 -2.56
N SER A 774 27.12 1.75 -2.62
CA SER A 774 28.05 0.97 -1.80
C SER A 774 28.37 1.66 -0.48
N ASN A 775 28.30 0.91 0.62
CA ASN A 775 28.72 1.37 1.96
C ASN A 775 30.24 1.27 2.20
N GLN A 776 31.06 1.23 1.13
CA GLN A 776 32.52 1.13 1.20
C GLN A 776 33.19 2.47 1.51
N ASN A 777 34.43 2.43 2.01
CA ASN A 777 35.17 3.65 2.31
C ASN A 777 35.59 4.38 1.02
N GLU A 778 35.81 5.68 1.11
CA GLU A 778 36.17 6.51 -0.05
C GLU A 778 37.44 6.01 -0.78
N VAL A 779 38.40 5.44 -0.05
CA VAL A 779 39.62 4.84 -0.61
C VAL A 779 39.29 3.62 -1.48
N ASP A 780 38.42 2.72 -1.01
CA ASP A 780 38.00 1.51 -1.72
C ASP A 780 37.21 1.87 -2.99
N ILE A 781 36.32 2.87 -2.89
CA ILE A 781 35.55 3.39 -4.03
C ILE A 781 36.49 4.02 -5.07
N ARG A 782 37.48 4.82 -4.66
CA ARG A 782 38.48 5.40 -5.57
C ARG A 782 39.30 4.30 -6.28
N GLN A 783 39.71 3.25 -5.57
CA GLN A 783 40.40 2.11 -6.17
C GLN A 783 39.50 1.37 -7.18
N ALA A 784 38.25 1.06 -6.81
CA ALA A 784 37.30 0.39 -7.69
C ALA A 784 36.97 1.21 -8.95
N LEU A 785 36.91 2.53 -8.85
CA LEU A 785 36.75 3.44 -10.00
C LEU A 785 38.00 3.45 -10.91
N GLN A 786 39.19 3.41 -10.33
CA GLN A 786 40.45 3.36 -11.10
C GLN A 786 40.59 2.00 -11.81
N ASP A 787 40.32 0.89 -11.11
CA ASP A 787 40.26 -0.46 -11.70
C ASP A 787 39.24 -0.54 -12.84
N LEU A 788 38.05 0.04 -12.67
CA LEU A 788 37.01 0.08 -13.69
C LEU A 788 37.46 0.83 -14.96
N LYS A 789 38.09 2.00 -14.76
CA LYS A 789 38.62 2.86 -15.83
C LYS A 789 39.75 2.18 -16.59
N ASP A 790 40.65 1.49 -15.90
CA ASP A 790 41.77 0.82 -16.54
C ASP A 790 41.32 -0.47 -17.25
N ASN A 791 40.42 -1.27 -16.67
CA ASN A 791 39.81 -2.43 -17.35
C ASN A 791 39.02 -2.04 -18.61
N TYR A 792 38.40 -0.84 -18.66
CA TYR A 792 37.75 -0.31 -19.86
C TYR A 792 38.78 0.09 -20.92
N LYS A 793 39.82 0.85 -20.54
CA LYS A 793 40.91 1.26 -21.45
C LYS A 793 41.67 0.10 -22.07
N GLU A 794 41.95 -0.94 -21.28
CA GLU A 794 42.67 -2.13 -21.73
C GLU A 794 41.79 -3.08 -22.58
N GLY A 795 40.49 -2.78 -22.73
CA GLY A 795 39.56 -3.67 -23.41
C GLY A 795 39.45 -5.05 -22.74
N ARG A 796 39.72 -5.18 -21.43
CA ARG A 796 39.66 -6.48 -20.74
C ARG A 796 38.24 -7.04 -20.66
N TYR A 797 37.23 -6.18 -20.77
CA TYR A 797 35.83 -6.60 -20.99
C TYR A 797 35.56 -7.19 -22.38
N SER A 798 36.50 -7.08 -23.33
CA SER A 798 36.35 -7.48 -24.74
C SER A 798 36.89 -8.87 -25.11
N ARG A 799 37.55 -9.61 -24.19
CA ARG A 799 38.33 -10.83 -24.56
C ARG A 799 38.11 -12.07 -23.68
N ARG A 800 36.90 -12.27 -23.13
CA ARG A 800 36.49 -13.57 -22.54
C ARG A 800 35.08 -14.01 -22.94
N ILE A 801 34.87 -14.18 -24.25
CA ILE A 801 33.92 -15.19 -24.78
C ILE A 801 34.68 -16.03 -25.83
N CYS A 802 35.54 -16.92 -25.35
CA CYS A 802 35.87 -18.22 -25.93
C CYS A 802 37.00 -18.88 -25.13
N CYS A 803 36.77 -20.13 -24.71
CA CYS A 803 37.77 -21.12 -24.28
C CYS A 803 38.67 -20.82 -23.04
N ARG A 804 38.49 -21.68 -22.02
CA ARG A 804 39.34 -21.95 -20.84
C ARG A 804 39.34 -20.95 -19.66
N GLY A 805 39.30 -21.54 -18.46
CA GLY A 805 39.86 -20.96 -17.23
C GLY A 805 38.86 -20.32 -16.28
N GLY A 806 38.44 -21.07 -15.25
CA GLY A 806 37.59 -20.56 -14.18
C GLY A 806 38.28 -19.50 -13.30
N GLY A 807 37.48 -18.72 -12.58
CA GLY A 807 37.97 -17.65 -11.70
C GLY A 807 36.91 -16.57 -11.49
N GLY A 808 35.85 -16.88 -10.75
CA GLY A 808 34.87 -15.88 -10.34
C GLY A 808 35.42 -15.02 -9.21
N PHE A 809 35.69 -13.74 -9.50
CA PHE A 809 36.00 -12.74 -8.48
C PHE A 809 34.79 -11.82 -8.27
N LEU A 810 34.08 -12.10 -7.18
CA LEU A 810 33.22 -11.15 -6.47
C LEU A 810 33.89 -10.90 -5.11
N LEU A 811 33.86 -9.66 -4.63
CA LEU A 811 34.65 -9.18 -3.49
C LEU A 811 34.64 -10.14 -2.29
N LYS A 812 35.78 -10.81 -2.06
CA LYS A 812 36.08 -11.41 -0.76
C LYS A 812 36.52 -10.29 0.18
N ALA A 813 35.73 -10.04 1.22
CA ALA A 813 36.29 -9.53 2.46
C ALA A 813 37.27 -10.57 3.07
N SER A 814 38.12 -10.11 3.99
CA SER A 814 38.91 -10.88 4.97
C SER A 814 40.37 -11.23 4.64
N TYR A 815 41.25 -10.46 5.30
CA TYR A 815 42.51 -10.83 5.95
C TYR A 815 43.77 -11.25 5.14
N SER A 816 44.89 -10.82 5.72
CA SER A 816 46.29 -11.00 5.31
C SER A 816 46.80 -12.44 5.31
N VAL A 817 47.78 -12.76 4.45
CA VAL A 817 49.07 -13.41 4.81
C VAL A 817 50.02 -13.52 3.58
N ALA A 818 51.29 -13.17 3.82
CA ALA A 818 52.57 -13.54 3.18
C ALA A 818 52.77 -13.77 1.65
N ASN A 819 53.94 -13.28 1.20
CA ASN A 819 54.61 -13.49 -0.08
C ASN A 819 54.82 -14.97 -0.49
N THR A 820 54.90 -15.23 -1.81
CA THR A 820 56.01 -16.02 -2.40
C THR A 820 56.26 -15.61 -3.86
N SER A 821 57.51 -15.76 -4.31
CA SER A 821 58.07 -15.32 -5.59
C SER A 821 58.19 -16.46 -6.63
N SER A 822 58.24 -16.11 -7.92
CA SER A 822 58.94 -16.91 -8.95
C SER A 822 59.24 -16.07 -10.21
N GLU A 823 60.50 -16.03 -10.62
CA GLU A 823 61.00 -15.53 -11.91
C GLU A 823 60.60 -16.51 -13.06
N ASP A 824 60.43 -16.08 -14.32
CA ASP A 824 61.34 -16.30 -15.47
C ASP A 824 60.53 -16.05 -16.78
N ILE A 825 61.04 -15.78 -18.00
CA ILE A 825 62.39 -15.45 -18.52
C ILE A 825 62.22 -14.62 -19.83
N ASP A 826 63.24 -13.85 -20.25
CA ASP A 826 63.26 -13.09 -21.52
C ASP A 826 63.65 -13.91 -22.77
N ALA A 827 63.11 -13.56 -23.94
CA ALA A 827 63.75 -13.82 -25.25
C ALA A 827 63.31 -12.78 -26.30
N ALA A 828 64.27 -12.18 -27.01
CA ALA A 828 64.07 -10.89 -27.67
C ALA A 828 64.46 -10.82 -29.16
N VAL A 829 63.64 -10.08 -29.95
CA VAL A 829 64.09 -9.14 -31.03
C VAL A 829 64.69 -9.78 -32.32
N PRO A 830 64.82 -9.11 -33.51
CA PRO A 830 64.42 -7.75 -33.96
C PRO A 830 63.55 -7.66 -35.25
N ILE A 831 62.86 -6.51 -35.44
CA ILE A 831 62.98 -5.69 -36.68
C ILE A 831 63.08 -4.21 -36.28
N LYS A 832 63.92 -3.43 -36.98
CA LYS A 832 64.36 -2.06 -36.61
C LYS A 832 63.39 -0.94 -37.05
N PRO A 833 63.29 0.17 -36.28
CA PRO A 833 62.75 1.44 -36.73
C PRO A 833 63.83 2.47 -37.14
N LEU A 834 63.53 3.28 -38.16
CA LEU A 834 64.20 4.54 -38.49
C LEU A 834 63.11 5.51 -38.99
N ARG A 835 63.14 6.83 -38.79
CA ARG A 835 63.81 7.75 -37.85
C ARG A 835 63.51 9.15 -38.42
N SER A 836 62.95 10.06 -37.62
CA SER A 836 63.41 11.44 -37.58
C SER A 836 63.02 12.07 -36.24
N LYS A 837 63.91 12.90 -35.70
CA LYS A 837 63.68 13.72 -34.50
C LYS A 837 63.44 15.15 -34.96
N ILE A 838 62.78 15.96 -34.13
CA ILE A 838 63.38 17.13 -33.45
C ILE A 838 62.31 17.77 -32.53
N ASN A 839 62.72 18.13 -31.30
CA ASN A 839 61.95 19.02 -30.41
C ASN A 839 62.24 20.48 -30.80
N GLY A 840 61.24 21.37 -30.74
CA GLY A 840 61.50 22.80 -30.93
C GLY A 840 60.25 23.68 -30.83
N ASN A 841 60.14 24.40 -29.72
CA ASN A 841 59.09 25.36 -29.36
C ASN A 841 58.74 26.45 -30.41
N ILE A 842 57.46 26.84 -30.41
CA ILE A 842 56.91 28.21 -30.47
C ILE A 842 57.41 29.13 -31.62
N PHE A 843 56.56 29.40 -32.63
CA PHE A 843 55.92 30.72 -32.84
C PHE A 843 54.90 30.70 -34.01
N ALA A 844 54.08 31.76 -34.06
CA ALA A 844 52.93 32.06 -34.92
C ALA A 844 53.10 31.92 -36.45
N TYR A 845 51.97 31.95 -37.19
CA TYR A 845 51.79 32.71 -38.47
C TYR A 845 50.28 32.78 -38.88
N PRO A 846 49.84 33.61 -39.86
CA PRO A 846 48.73 34.54 -39.60
C PRO A 846 47.58 34.55 -40.65
N TRP A 847 46.78 35.62 -40.59
CA TRP A 847 45.86 36.23 -41.56
C TRP A 847 44.35 36.11 -41.29
N ALA A 848 43.68 37.27 -41.37
CA ALA A 848 42.23 37.41 -41.57
C ALA A 848 41.82 36.77 -42.93
N SER A 849 40.56 36.50 -43.27
CA SER A 849 39.36 37.32 -43.09
C SER A 849 38.10 36.48 -43.30
N SER A 850 36.92 37.04 -42.97
CA SER A 850 35.59 36.41 -43.07
C SER A 850 35.30 35.34 -41.99
N ARG A 851 34.99 35.79 -40.78
CA ARG A 851 34.41 34.95 -39.71
C ARG A 851 32.88 35.11 -39.67
N LYS A 852 32.15 34.10 -40.15
CA LYS A 852 30.75 33.82 -39.78
C LYS A 852 30.61 32.30 -39.63
N GLY A 853 30.48 31.79 -38.41
CA GLY A 853 30.37 30.33 -38.19
C GLY A 853 30.66 29.79 -36.78
N TYR A 854 30.90 30.63 -35.76
CA TYR A 854 31.20 30.19 -34.38
C TYR A 854 30.20 30.72 -33.33
N VAL A 855 29.02 31.15 -33.77
CA VAL A 855 27.92 31.63 -32.92
C VAL A 855 26.68 30.79 -33.25
N LEU A 856 25.83 30.51 -32.26
CA LEU A 856 24.54 29.86 -32.48
C LEU A 856 23.65 30.76 -33.37
N ASP A 857 22.89 30.13 -34.27
CA ASP A 857 21.87 30.82 -35.07
C ASP A 857 20.76 31.32 -34.14
N ALA A 858 20.54 32.62 -34.11
CA ALA A 858 19.59 33.25 -33.20
C ALA A 858 19.02 34.54 -33.81
N SER A 859 17.80 34.88 -33.42
CA SER A 859 17.11 36.12 -33.79
C SER A 859 16.99 37.03 -32.57
N GLU A 860 17.08 38.34 -32.76
CA GLU A 860 16.81 39.30 -31.69
C GLU A 860 15.30 39.41 -31.42
N ASP A 861 14.92 39.54 -30.15
CA ASP A 861 13.54 39.88 -29.77
C ASP A 861 13.33 41.40 -29.72
N THR A 862 12.08 41.83 -29.60
CA THR A 862 11.67 43.24 -29.58
C THR A 862 12.15 44.02 -28.35
N TYR A 863 12.75 43.37 -27.36
CA TYR A 863 13.19 43.95 -26.09
C TYR A 863 14.72 43.88 -25.89
N GLY A 864 15.48 43.51 -26.93
CA GLY A 864 16.95 43.43 -26.88
C GLY A 864 17.48 42.13 -26.25
N GLY A 865 16.63 41.11 -26.14
CA GLY A 865 17.03 39.72 -25.90
C GLY A 865 17.23 38.94 -27.19
N ILE A 866 17.51 37.64 -27.04
CA ILE A 866 17.94 36.74 -28.11
C ILE A 866 17.17 35.44 -28.02
N VAL A 867 16.61 34.99 -29.14
CA VAL A 867 15.94 33.69 -29.27
C VAL A 867 16.80 32.76 -30.12
N ILE A 868 17.31 31.69 -29.52
CA ILE A 868 18.14 30.70 -30.20
C ILE A 868 17.25 29.81 -31.07
N ASN A 869 17.65 29.61 -32.33
CA ASN A 869 16.92 28.79 -33.29
C ASN A 869 17.08 27.28 -32.97
N PRO A 870 16.00 26.57 -32.60
CA PRO A 870 16.08 25.15 -32.22
C PRO A 870 16.53 24.23 -33.37
N ASP A 871 16.16 24.55 -34.61
CA ASP A 871 16.36 23.65 -35.76
C ASP A 871 17.84 23.56 -36.19
N LYS A 872 18.61 24.62 -35.93
CA LYS A 872 20.04 24.71 -36.29
C LYS A 872 20.99 24.39 -35.13
N LEU A 873 20.49 23.81 -34.03
CA LEU A 873 21.33 23.42 -32.90
C LEU A 873 22.33 22.30 -33.27
N PRO A 874 23.62 22.41 -32.86
CA PRO A 874 24.63 21.36 -33.06
C PRO A 874 24.18 19.97 -32.60
N ARG A 875 24.50 18.93 -33.38
CA ARG A 875 24.09 17.53 -33.11
C ARG A 875 24.84 16.83 -31.96
N ASN A 876 25.81 17.51 -31.35
CA ASN A 876 26.67 16.93 -30.31
C ASN A 876 26.73 17.90 -29.12
N ALA A 877 26.40 17.40 -27.92
CA ALA A 877 26.44 18.13 -26.67
C ALA A 877 27.77 18.88 -26.41
N TYR A 878 28.91 18.30 -26.81
CA TYR A 878 30.23 18.94 -26.67
C TYR A 878 30.44 20.10 -27.66
N ALA A 879 29.95 19.95 -28.89
CA ALA A 879 29.96 21.02 -29.87
C ALA A 879 28.98 22.14 -29.48
N PHE A 880 27.80 21.78 -28.96
CA PHE A 880 26.84 22.73 -28.41
C PHE A 880 27.44 23.53 -27.26
N ALA A 881 28.08 22.88 -26.28
CA ALA A 881 28.77 23.57 -25.17
C ALA A 881 29.78 24.61 -25.69
N SER A 882 30.67 24.19 -26.60
CA SER A 882 31.71 25.07 -27.13
C SER A 882 31.17 26.26 -27.93
N VAL A 883 30.08 26.10 -28.68
CA VAL A 883 29.49 27.19 -29.46
C VAL A 883 28.59 28.07 -28.59
N LEU A 884 27.86 27.50 -27.62
CA LEU A 884 27.05 28.24 -26.64
C LEU A 884 27.92 29.18 -25.80
N HIS A 885 29.05 28.70 -25.28
CA HIS A 885 29.97 29.49 -24.47
C HIS A 885 30.55 30.70 -25.24
N VAL A 886 30.92 30.49 -26.51
CA VAL A 886 31.37 31.58 -27.41
C VAL A 886 30.22 32.55 -27.71
N SER A 887 29.00 32.04 -27.91
CA SER A 887 27.82 32.86 -28.21
C SER A 887 27.45 33.76 -27.02
N LEU A 888 27.36 33.22 -25.80
CA LEU A 888 27.11 33.98 -24.58
C LEU A 888 28.17 35.08 -24.37
N SER A 889 29.44 34.77 -24.64
CA SER A 889 30.54 35.73 -24.53
C SER A 889 30.41 36.88 -25.54
N GLN A 890 29.97 36.59 -26.77
CA GLN A 890 29.71 37.61 -27.79
C GLN A 890 28.47 38.45 -27.45
N TRP A 891 27.36 37.82 -27.05
CA TRP A 891 26.12 38.52 -26.70
C TRP A 891 26.27 39.43 -25.47
N LYS A 892 27.16 39.06 -24.54
CA LYS A 892 27.58 39.93 -23.42
C LYS A 892 28.39 41.16 -23.88
N LEU A 893 29.18 41.06 -24.95
CA LEU A 893 29.87 42.21 -25.57
C LEU A 893 28.91 43.08 -26.40
N GLU A 894 27.86 42.49 -26.98
CA GLU A 894 26.81 43.18 -27.74
C GLU A 894 25.72 43.83 -26.86
N GLY A 895 25.87 43.77 -25.53
CA GLY A 895 24.97 44.43 -24.57
C GLY A 895 23.57 43.81 -24.48
N LYS A 896 23.41 42.55 -24.89
CA LYS A 896 22.11 41.84 -24.91
C LYS A 896 21.70 41.44 -23.50
N LYS A 897 20.39 41.46 -23.22
CA LYS A 897 19.87 41.31 -21.84
C LYS A 897 19.44 39.88 -21.49
N GLY A 898 18.50 39.32 -22.25
CA GLY A 898 17.97 37.97 -22.06
C GLY A 898 18.32 37.03 -23.20
N VAL A 899 18.44 35.74 -22.91
CA VAL A 899 18.59 34.68 -23.93
C VAL A 899 17.55 33.60 -23.68
N TRP A 900 16.79 33.26 -24.72
CA TRP A 900 15.77 32.22 -24.76
C TRP A 900 16.28 31.01 -25.54
N LEU A 901 16.18 29.83 -24.95
CA LEU A 901 16.58 28.57 -25.54
C LEU A 901 15.42 27.57 -25.46
N LYS A 902 14.74 27.38 -26.59
CA LYS A 902 13.73 26.34 -26.78
C LYS A 902 14.43 25.02 -27.15
N LEU A 903 14.26 23.98 -26.34
CA LEU A 903 14.77 22.63 -26.63
C LEU A 903 13.59 21.67 -26.83
N PRO A 904 13.35 21.18 -28.05
CA PRO A 904 12.40 20.08 -28.30
C PRO A 904 12.73 18.84 -27.46
N LEU A 905 11.72 18.00 -27.20
CA LEU A 905 11.87 16.78 -26.40
C LEU A 905 12.97 15.84 -26.96
N GLU A 906 13.12 15.80 -28.28
CA GLU A 906 14.12 15.03 -29.03
C GLU A 906 15.56 15.58 -28.91
N ARG A 907 15.73 16.75 -28.27
CA ARG A 907 17.01 17.44 -28.00
C ARG A 907 17.26 17.63 -26.49
N SER A 908 16.53 16.91 -25.65
CA SER A 908 16.58 17.03 -24.18
C SER A 908 17.97 16.72 -23.58
N GLU A 909 18.85 16.01 -24.30
CA GLU A 909 20.25 15.79 -23.93
C GLU A 909 21.10 17.07 -23.88
N LEU A 910 20.64 18.17 -24.46
CA LEU A 910 21.32 19.48 -24.40
C LEU A 910 20.96 20.28 -23.12
N VAL A 911 19.90 19.90 -22.40
CA VAL A 911 19.45 20.61 -21.18
C VAL A 911 20.53 20.64 -20.09
N PRO A 912 21.21 19.54 -19.72
CA PRO A 912 22.25 19.58 -18.68
C PRO A 912 23.47 20.43 -19.08
N VAL A 913 23.73 20.59 -20.38
CA VAL A 913 24.80 21.45 -20.89
C VAL A 913 24.44 22.92 -20.72
N ALA A 914 23.23 23.31 -21.15
CA ALA A 914 22.75 24.69 -21.00
C ALA A 914 22.65 25.11 -19.53
N VAL A 915 22.12 24.24 -18.66
CA VAL A 915 22.04 24.50 -17.21
C VAL A 915 23.43 24.65 -16.59
N LYS A 916 24.43 23.89 -17.05
CA LYS A 916 25.82 24.01 -16.59
C LYS A 916 26.48 25.33 -17.00
N GLU A 917 26.13 25.87 -18.17
CA GLU A 917 26.52 27.23 -18.60
C GLU A 917 25.67 28.34 -17.93
N GLY A 918 24.74 27.98 -17.03
CA GLY A 918 24.01 28.91 -16.17
C GLY A 918 22.57 29.23 -16.60
N PHE A 919 22.02 28.56 -17.62
CA PHE A 919 20.60 28.71 -17.96
C PHE A 919 19.70 28.18 -16.84
N LYS A 920 18.61 28.89 -16.58
CA LYS A 920 17.55 28.51 -15.63
C LYS A 920 16.37 27.88 -16.38
N TYR A 921 15.67 26.97 -15.71
CA TYR A 921 14.38 26.46 -16.20
C TYR A 921 13.34 27.57 -16.14
N HIS A 922 12.62 27.76 -17.25
CA HIS A 922 11.52 28.72 -17.33
C HIS A 922 10.17 28.00 -17.35
N HIS A 923 10.00 27.04 -18.26
CA HIS A 923 8.80 26.21 -18.35
C HIS A 923 9.06 24.94 -19.16
N ALA A 924 8.12 24.00 -19.12
CA ALA A 924 8.14 22.79 -19.93
C ALA A 924 6.71 22.49 -20.41
N GLU A 925 6.57 22.26 -21.71
CA GLU A 925 5.36 21.78 -22.36
C GLU A 925 5.57 20.32 -22.80
N GLU A 926 4.52 19.62 -23.24
CA GLU A 926 4.61 18.21 -23.65
C GLU A 926 5.64 17.95 -24.77
N SER A 927 5.93 18.97 -25.60
CA SER A 927 6.84 18.86 -26.75
C SER A 927 8.21 19.55 -26.58
N TYR A 928 8.42 20.39 -25.55
CA TYR A 928 9.68 21.12 -25.37
C TYR A 928 9.91 21.65 -23.96
N VAL A 929 11.18 21.92 -23.63
CA VAL A 929 11.60 22.69 -22.44
C VAL A 929 12.09 24.07 -22.88
N MET A 930 11.65 25.11 -22.17
CA MET A 930 12.18 26.46 -22.31
C MET A 930 13.19 26.76 -21.19
N LEU A 931 14.37 27.17 -21.60
CA LEU A 931 15.45 27.62 -20.74
C LEU A 931 15.72 29.11 -20.99
N THR A 932 16.05 29.87 -19.94
CA THR A 932 16.46 31.27 -20.06
C THR A 932 17.76 31.60 -19.37
N TYR A 933 18.48 32.57 -19.89
CA TYR A 933 19.69 33.14 -19.30
C TYR A 933 19.56 34.66 -19.24
N TRP A 934 19.86 35.25 -18.09
CA TRP A 934 19.90 36.69 -17.89
C TRP A 934 21.37 37.13 -17.80
N ILE A 935 21.79 38.04 -18.67
CA ILE A 935 23.19 38.46 -18.82
C ILE A 935 23.60 39.57 -17.81
N PRO A 936 22.74 40.57 -17.50
CA PRO A 936 23.04 41.60 -16.49
C PRO A 936 23.07 41.07 -15.05
N GLU A 937 23.70 41.82 -14.14
CA GLU A 937 23.66 41.59 -12.68
C GLU A 937 22.46 42.28 -12.00
N GLU A 938 21.64 43.01 -12.77
CA GLU A 938 20.36 43.60 -12.36
C GLU A 938 19.27 42.53 -12.12
N PRO A 939 18.20 42.83 -11.35
CA PRO A 939 17.06 41.92 -11.20
C PRO A 939 16.49 41.49 -12.56
N CYS A 940 16.21 40.20 -12.69
CA CYS A 940 15.80 39.57 -13.94
C CYS A 940 14.41 40.04 -14.39
N MET A 941 14.34 40.81 -15.48
CA MET A 941 13.08 41.30 -16.07
C MET A 941 12.42 40.32 -17.06
N LEU A 942 12.86 39.06 -17.12
CA LEU A 942 12.18 38.04 -17.92
C LEU A 942 10.87 37.61 -17.24
N PRO A 943 9.73 37.59 -17.94
CA PRO A 943 8.41 37.36 -17.33
C PRO A 943 8.24 35.91 -16.87
N ALA A 944 7.78 35.70 -15.63
CA ALA A 944 7.65 34.37 -15.04
C ALA A 944 6.61 33.47 -15.77
N ASN A 945 6.75 32.14 -15.63
CA ASN A 945 5.82 31.20 -16.23
C ASN A 945 4.51 31.05 -15.44
N ALA A 946 3.55 31.94 -15.69
CA ALA A 946 2.18 31.73 -15.24
C ALA A 946 1.48 30.66 -16.10
N SER A 947 0.67 29.78 -15.50
CA SER A 947 -0.25 28.88 -16.22
C SER A 947 -1.52 29.60 -16.68
N HIS A 948 -1.83 30.72 -16.03
CA HIS A 948 -2.92 31.63 -16.31
C HIS A 948 -2.36 33.05 -16.27
N GLN A 949 -2.55 33.85 -17.32
CA GLN A 949 -2.33 35.29 -17.25
C GLN A 949 -3.53 35.96 -16.58
N VAL A 950 -3.29 37.02 -15.82
CA VAL A 950 -4.35 37.79 -15.15
C VAL A 950 -4.28 39.22 -15.68
N GLY A 951 -5.17 39.53 -16.61
CA GLY A 951 -5.36 40.89 -17.13
C GLY A 951 -6.34 41.68 -16.27
N ILE A 952 -6.25 43.01 -16.31
CA ILE A 952 -7.23 43.93 -15.74
C ILE A 952 -7.68 44.92 -16.81
N GLY A 953 -8.97 45.26 -16.81
CA GLY A 953 -9.52 46.44 -17.48
C GLY A 953 -10.12 47.43 -16.48
N GLY A 954 -9.65 48.68 -16.50
CA GLY A 954 -10.10 49.74 -15.61
C GLY A 954 -11.27 50.53 -16.20
N PHE A 955 -12.49 50.34 -15.69
CA PHE A 955 -13.63 51.17 -16.05
C PHE A 955 -13.70 52.39 -15.11
N VAL A 956 -13.12 53.51 -15.54
CA VAL A 956 -13.11 54.78 -14.79
C VAL A 956 -14.18 55.73 -15.36
N ILE A 957 -15.04 56.27 -14.50
CA ILE A 957 -16.07 57.25 -14.88
C ILE A 957 -16.03 58.46 -13.97
N ASN A 958 -16.12 59.66 -14.54
CA ASN A 958 -16.15 60.92 -13.79
C ASN A 958 -17.59 61.38 -13.46
N GLU A 959 -17.72 62.44 -12.66
CA GLU A 959 -19.02 63.00 -12.26
C GLU A 959 -19.88 63.50 -13.43
N LYS A 960 -19.26 63.81 -14.58
CA LYS A 960 -19.94 64.25 -15.81
C LYS A 960 -20.45 63.09 -16.67
N LYS A 961 -20.25 61.83 -16.24
CA LYS A 961 -20.52 60.60 -17.00
C LYS A 961 -19.67 60.47 -18.27
N GLU A 962 -18.43 60.94 -18.20
CA GLU A 962 -17.41 60.67 -19.22
C GLU A 962 -16.55 59.49 -18.75
N VAL A 963 -16.23 58.57 -19.64
CA VAL A 963 -15.39 57.39 -19.42
C VAL A 963 -13.96 57.71 -19.83
N LEU A 964 -12.99 57.26 -19.04
CA LEU A 964 -11.57 57.35 -19.40
C LEU A 964 -11.22 56.27 -20.41
N VAL A 965 -10.57 56.66 -21.50
CA VAL A 965 -10.18 55.75 -22.58
C VAL A 965 -8.77 56.02 -23.09
N VAL A 966 -8.15 54.97 -23.61
CA VAL A 966 -6.80 54.96 -24.17
C VAL A 966 -6.77 54.40 -25.60
N GLN A 967 -5.71 54.72 -26.32
CA GLN A 967 -5.41 54.23 -27.66
C GLN A 967 -3.95 53.75 -27.68
N GLU A 968 -3.69 52.48 -27.99
CA GLU A 968 -2.35 51.89 -28.04
C GLU A 968 -1.52 52.36 -29.24
N LYS A 969 -0.19 52.31 -29.12
CA LYS A 969 0.73 52.54 -30.26
C LYS A 969 0.85 51.35 -31.21
N ASN A 970 0.80 50.12 -30.69
CA ASN A 970 1.10 48.89 -31.44
C ASN A 970 -0.10 47.94 -31.48
N CYS A 971 -1.07 48.25 -32.36
CA CYS A 971 -2.32 47.48 -32.47
C CYS A 971 -2.37 46.66 -33.80
N PRO A 972 -2.99 45.46 -33.84
CA PRO A 972 -3.22 44.73 -35.09
C PRO A 972 -4.07 45.54 -36.09
N SER A 973 -3.91 45.27 -37.39
CA SER A 973 -4.46 46.09 -38.48
C SER A 973 -6.00 46.20 -38.54
N THR A 974 -6.73 45.46 -37.71
CA THR A 974 -8.20 45.51 -37.58
C THR A 974 -8.70 46.46 -36.49
N SER A 975 -7.83 46.93 -35.58
CA SER A 975 -8.21 47.71 -34.38
C SER A 975 -7.42 49.02 -34.22
N ALA A 976 -6.53 49.35 -35.15
CA ALA A 976 -5.77 50.59 -35.17
C ALA A 976 -6.68 51.84 -35.14
N GLY A 977 -6.59 52.63 -34.07
CA GLY A 977 -7.36 53.86 -33.86
C GLY A 977 -8.63 53.73 -33.02
N ALA A 978 -8.94 52.54 -32.49
CA ALA A 978 -10.07 52.36 -31.56
C ALA A 978 -9.76 52.88 -30.15
N TRP A 979 -10.75 53.49 -29.49
CA TRP A 979 -10.65 53.85 -28.07
C TRP A 979 -11.11 52.68 -27.21
N LYS A 980 -10.23 52.18 -26.34
CA LYS A 980 -10.52 51.10 -25.38
C LYS A 980 -10.45 51.61 -23.94
N LEU A 981 -10.92 50.79 -23.01
CA LEU A 981 -10.64 51.01 -21.58
C LEU A 981 -9.13 50.82 -21.32
N PRO A 982 -8.58 51.52 -20.32
CA PRO A 982 -7.27 51.19 -19.76
C PRO A 982 -7.13 49.70 -19.43
N THR A 983 -6.02 49.05 -19.78
CA THR A 983 -5.81 47.61 -19.54
C THR A 983 -4.34 47.22 -19.37
N GLY A 984 -4.05 46.36 -18.40
CA GLY A 984 -2.73 45.75 -18.25
C GLY A 984 -2.76 44.42 -17.48
N PHE A 985 -1.66 44.04 -16.83
CA PHE A 985 -1.47 42.71 -16.23
C PHE A 985 -1.08 42.78 -14.74
N VAL A 986 -1.69 41.91 -13.92
CA VAL A 986 -1.31 41.75 -12.51
C VAL A 986 0.10 41.17 -12.39
N LEU A 987 0.96 41.81 -11.61
CA LEU A 987 2.32 41.35 -11.33
C LEU A 987 2.33 40.21 -10.28
N GLU A 988 3.44 39.48 -10.20
CA GLU A 988 3.57 38.40 -9.21
C GLU A 988 3.49 38.97 -7.77
N SER A 989 2.62 38.37 -6.95
CA SER A 989 2.29 38.83 -5.58
C SER A 989 1.57 40.18 -5.47
N GLU A 990 0.99 40.70 -6.56
CA GLU A 990 0.13 41.88 -6.56
C GLU A 990 -1.36 41.50 -6.39
N ASP A 991 -2.12 42.25 -5.57
CA ASP A 991 -3.58 42.11 -5.49
C ASP A 991 -4.27 42.76 -6.71
N ILE A 992 -5.37 42.17 -7.20
CA ILE A 992 -6.12 42.66 -8.38
C ILE A 992 -6.53 44.14 -8.24
N PHE A 993 -6.91 44.59 -7.03
CA PHE A 993 -7.28 46.00 -6.80
C PHE A 993 -6.09 46.96 -6.86
N THR A 994 -4.89 46.49 -6.48
CA THR A 994 -3.64 47.27 -6.55
C THR A 994 -3.20 47.40 -7.99
N GLY A 995 -3.19 46.29 -8.74
CA GLY A 995 -2.95 46.30 -10.17
C GLY A 995 -3.92 47.22 -10.92
N ALA A 996 -5.21 47.20 -10.57
CA ALA A 996 -6.21 48.03 -11.26
C ALA A 996 -5.95 49.54 -11.13
N VAL A 997 -5.48 49.99 -9.96
CA VAL A 997 -5.10 51.38 -9.72
C VAL A 997 -3.76 51.71 -10.37
N ARG A 998 -2.79 50.76 -10.35
CA ARG A 998 -1.48 50.92 -11.00
C ARG A 998 -1.61 51.07 -12.52
N GLU A 999 -2.26 50.14 -13.21
CA GLU A 999 -2.36 50.12 -14.67
C GLU A 999 -3.02 51.40 -15.22
N VAL A 1000 -4.13 51.85 -14.62
CA VAL A 1000 -4.75 53.13 -15.02
C VAL A 1000 -3.80 54.30 -14.83
N LYS A 1001 -3.03 54.32 -13.73
CA LYS A 1001 -2.09 55.39 -13.44
C LYS A 1001 -0.87 55.38 -14.37
N GLU A 1002 -0.38 54.20 -14.75
CA GLU A 1002 0.72 54.02 -15.70
C GLU A 1002 0.30 54.42 -17.13
N GLU A 1003 -0.88 54.02 -17.61
CA GLU A 1003 -1.35 54.37 -18.95
C GLU A 1003 -1.82 55.84 -19.10
N THR A 1004 -2.33 56.48 -18.04
CA THR A 1004 -3.07 57.77 -18.14
C THR A 1004 -2.67 58.87 -17.16
N GLY A 1005 -1.84 58.56 -16.16
CA GLY A 1005 -1.45 59.50 -15.10
C GLY A 1005 -2.55 59.81 -14.06
N ILE A 1006 -3.77 59.26 -14.21
CA ILE A 1006 -4.88 59.53 -13.31
C ILE A 1006 -4.80 58.66 -12.04
N ASP A 1007 -4.83 59.32 -10.88
CA ASP A 1007 -5.00 58.67 -9.59
C ASP A 1007 -6.44 58.16 -9.46
N THR A 1008 -6.61 56.89 -9.10
CA THR A 1008 -7.92 56.25 -8.93
C THR A 1008 -8.05 55.51 -7.61
N GLU A 1009 -9.29 55.41 -7.13
CA GLU A 1009 -9.69 54.59 -5.99
C GLU A 1009 -10.46 53.36 -6.52
N PHE A 1010 -10.05 52.15 -6.10
CA PHE A 1010 -10.74 50.91 -6.42
C PHE A 1010 -12.11 50.84 -5.74
N VAL A 1011 -13.15 50.53 -6.51
CA VAL A 1011 -14.52 50.36 -6.00
C VAL A 1011 -14.86 48.88 -5.87
N GLU A 1012 -14.87 48.13 -6.97
CA GLU A 1012 -15.22 46.70 -6.99
C GLU A 1012 -14.82 46.01 -8.30
N VAL A 1013 -14.80 44.68 -8.29
CA VAL A 1013 -14.76 43.87 -9.53
C VAL A 1013 -16.19 43.76 -10.08
N VAL A 1014 -16.41 44.23 -11.31
CA VAL A 1014 -17.73 44.24 -11.97
C VAL A 1014 -17.97 42.96 -12.77
N ALA A 1015 -16.94 42.42 -13.41
CA ALA A 1015 -16.99 41.17 -14.16
C ALA A 1015 -15.60 40.54 -14.26
N PHE A 1016 -15.53 39.26 -14.61
CA PHE A 1016 -14.30 38.67 -15.11
C PHE A 1016 -14.60 37.77 -16.31
N ARG A 1017 -13.64 37.68 -17.23
CA ARG A 1017 -13.65 36.80 -18.39
C ARG A 1017 -12.58 35.73 -18.20
N GLN A 1018 -12.91 34.48 -18.52
CA GLN A 1018 -11.92 33.43 -18.74
C GLN A 1018 -11.88 33.06 -20.22
N THR A 1019 -10.68 32.85 -20.77
CA THR A 1019 -10.49 32.28 -22.12
C THR A 1019 -9.26 31.40 -22.10
N HIS A 1020 -9.31 30.24 -22.76
CA HIS A 1020 -8.19 29.30 -22.80
C HIS A 1020 -7.42 29.42 -24.12
N GLN A 1021 -6.11 29.11 -24.08
CA GLN A 1021 -5.21 29.06 -25.26
C GLN A 1021 -5.12 30.38 -26.04
N VAL A 1022 -4.96 31.52 -25.35
CA VAL A 1022 -4.91 32.85 -25.99
C VAL A 1022 -3.48 33.26 -26.36
N ALA A 1023 -2.64 33.57 -25.36
CA ALA A 1023 -1.24 33.90 -25.56
C ALA A 1023 -0.36 32.78 -25.00
N PHE A 1024 0.62 32.32 -25.79
CA PHE A 1024 1.53 31.24 -25.42
C PHE A 1024 0.82 29.96 -24.91
N GLU A 1025 -0.31 29.60 -25.52
CA GLU A 1025 -1.15 28.42 -25.19
C GLU A 1025 -1.76 28.42 -23.77
N LYS A 1026 -1.62 29.51 -23.03
CA LYS A 1026 -2.12 29.66 -21.65
C LYS A 1026 -3.56 30.14 -21.58
N SER A 1027 -4.15 29.97 -20.40
CA SER A 1027 -5.41 30.60 -20.03
C SER A 1027 -5.20 32.09 -19.74
N ASP A 1028 -6.17 32.92 -20.08
CA ASP A 1028 -6.25 34.33 -19.73
C ASP A 1028 -7.49 34.59 -18.85
N LEU A 1029 -7.30 35.39 -17.80
CA LEU A 1029 -8.30 35.83 -16.84
C LEU A 1029 -8.34 37.36 -16.80
N LEU A 1030 -9.28 37.97 -17.53
CA LEU A 1030 -9.42 39.43 -17.59
C LEU A 1030 -10.47 39.92 -16.59
N PHE A 1031 -10.05 40.69 -15.59
CA PHE A 1031 -10.92 41.28 -14.57
C PHE A 1031 -11.31 42.72 -14.93
N ILE A 1032 -12.61 43.02 -14.98
CA ILE A 1032 -13.12 44.37 -15.22
C ILE A 1032 -13.43 45.03 -13.88
N CYS A 1033 -12.70 46.09 -13.55
CA CYS A 1033 -12.76 46.77 -12.25
C CYS A 1033 -13.39 48.16 -12.39
N LEU A 1034 -14.34 48.50 -11.52
CA LEU A 1034 -14.86 49.86 -11.40
C LEU A 1034 -13.91 50.70 -10.55
N LEU A 1035 -13.53 51.86 -11.08
CA LEU A 1035 -12.58 52.77 -10.48
C LEU A 1035 -13.18 54.18 -10.41
N ARG A 1036 -12.95 54.87 -9.29
CA ARG A 1036 -13.34 56.27 -9.09
C ARG A 1036 -12.11 57.17 -9.33
N PRO A 1037 -12.17 58.18 -10.20
CA PRO A 1037 -11.06 59.12 -10.38
C PRO A 1037 -10.92 60.05 -9.17
N LEU A 1038 -9.69 60.21 -8.69
CA LEU A 1038 -9.29 61.17 -7.66
C LEU A 1038 -8.63 62.42 -8.28
N SER A 1039 -8.01 62.27 -9.44
CA SER A 1039 -7.49 63.38 -10.26
C SER A 1039 -8.19 63.46 -11.62
N SER A 1040 -7.99 64.57 -12.34
CA SER A 1040 -8.66 64.83 -13.64
C SER A 1040 -7.70 65.25 -14.76
N GLN A 1041 -6.43 65.49 -14.43
CA GLN A 1041 -5.38 65.82 -15.39
C GLN A 1041 -4.80 64.52 -15.94
N ILE A 1042 -4.75 64.42 -17.28
CA ILE A 1042 -4.20 63.26 -18.00
C ILE A 1042 -2.74 63.54 -18.33
N GLU A 1043 -1.86 62.60 -18.00
CA GLU A 1043 -0.46 62.59 -18.40
C GLU A 1043 -0.16 61.20 -19.00
N VAL A 1044 0.02 61.15 -20.32
CA VAL A 1044 0.14 59.89 -21.07
C VAL A 1044 1.58 59.39 -21.03
N ASP A 1045 1.82 58.14 -20.61
CA ASP A 1045 3.14 57.52 -20.78
C ASP A 1045 3.44 57.28 -22.27
N GLY A 1046 4.56 57.83 -22.72
CA GLY A 1046 5.05 57.73 -24.08
C GLY A 1046 5.61 56.36 -24.47
N LEU A 1047 5.64 55.35 -23.59
CA LEU A 1047 6.12 54.01 -23.94
C LEU A 1047 5.07 53.15 -24.66
N GLU A 1048 3.84 53.08 -24.13
CA GLU A 1048 2.81 52.12 -24.59
C GLU A 1048 1.62 52.79 -25.30
N ILE A 1049 1.18 53.95 -24.80
CA ILE A 1049 -0.06 54.61 -25.22
C ILE A 1049 0.19 55.77 -26.19
N GLN A 1050 -0.63 55.87 -27.23
CA GLN A 1050 -0.61 56.92 -28.25
C GLN A 1050 -1.37 58.17 -27.78
N ALA A 1051 -2.53 57.98 -27.13
CA ALA A 1051 -3.35 59.05 -26.59
C ALA A 1051 -4.31 58.52 -25.51
N ALA A 1052 -4.69 59.37 -24.57
CA ALA A 1052 -5.77 59.12 -23.61
C ALA A 1052 -6.69 60.35 -23.51
N LYS A 1053 -7.99 60.14 -23.31
CA LYS A 1053 -8.98 61.23 -23.11
C LYS A 1053 -10.22 60.75 -22.35
N TRP A 1054 -11.02 61.70 -21.91
CA TRP A 1054 -12.40 61.48 -21.46
C TRP A 1054 -13.35 61.50 -22.67
N ILE A 1055 -14.25 60.52 -22.79
CA ILE A 1055 -15.34 60.47 -23.80
C ILE A 1055 -16.69 60.38 -23.09
N PRO A 1056 -17.73 61.14 -23.49
CA PRO A 1056 -19.10 60.93 -23.00
C PRO A 1056 -19.55 59.47 -23.18
N LEU A 1057 -20.09 58.87 -22.11
CA LEU A 1057 -20.44 57.44 -22.08
C LEU A 1057 -21.34 56.98 -23.25
N ALA A 1058 -22.21 57.85 -23.77
CA ALA A 1058 -23.03 57.55 -24.94
C ALA A 1058 -22.20 57.43 -26.24
N GLU A 1059 -21.27 58.36 -26.49
CA GLU A 1059 -20.35 58.34 -27.64
C GLU A 1059 -19.41 57.13 -27.57
N PHE A 1060 -18.98 56.74 -26.37
CA PHE A 1060 -18.16 55.55 -26.17
C PHE A 1060 -18.89 54.26 -26.60
N ILE A 1061 -20.16 54.10 -26.23
CA ILE A 1061 -21.00 52.94 -26.54
C ILE A 1061 -21.29 52.81 -28.05
N GLU A 1062 -21.36 53.93 -28.79
CA GLU A 1062 -21.68 53.96 -30.22
C GLU A 1062 -20.50 53.57 -31.12
N GLN A 1063 -19.30 53.32 -30.58
CA GLN A 1063 -18.14 52.91 -31.38
C GLN A 1063 -18.32 51.52 -32.03
N PRO A 1064 -17.95 51.34 -33.32
CA PRO A 1064 -18.10 50.07 -34.03
C PRO A 1064 -17.43 48.89 -33.32
N CYS A 1065 -16.23 49.08 -32.78
CA CYS A 1065 -15.48 48.05 -32.04
C CYS A 1065 -16.22 47.49 -30.81
N ILE A 1066 -17.16 48.25 -30.23
CA ILE A 1066 -17.96 47.82 -29.07
C ILE A 1066 -19.32 47.25 -29.52
N GLN A 1067 -19.85 47.67 -30.66
CA GLN A 1067 -21.12 47.15 -31.20
C GLN A 1067 -20.96 45.82 -31.96
N ASP A 1068 -19.83 45.64 -32.65
CA ASP A 1068 -19.54 44.45 -33.46
C ASP A 1068 -19.08 43.24 -32.60
N ASP A 1069 -18.49 43.50 -31.42
CA ASP A 1069 -18.08 42.45 -30.48
C ASP A 1069 -19.12 42.26 -29.35
N ASN A 1070 -19.84 41.13 -29.42
CA ASN A 1070 -20.83 40.72 -28.43
C ASN A 1070 -20.28 40.61 -26.99
N MET A 1071 -18.99 40.30 -26.81
CA MET A 1071 -18.34 40.19 -25.51
C MET A 1071 -18.12 41.57 -24.89
N PHE A 1072 -17.50 42.50 -25.64
CA PHE A 1072 -17.29 43.87 -25.16
C PHE A 1072 -18.61 44.59 -24.92
N LYS A 1073 -19.59 44.44 -25.82
CA LYS A 1073 -20.96 44.93 -25.62
C LYS A 1073 -21.54 44.46 -24.29
N LYS A 1074 -21.40 43.17 -23.96
CA LYS A 1074 -21.94 42.60 -22.71
C LYS A 1074 -21.21 43.09 -21.46
N ILE A 1075 -19.88 43.30 -21.54
CA ILE A 1075 -19.09 43.90 -20.46
C ILE A 1075 -19.60 45.32 -20.16
N ILE A 1076 -19.82 46.13 -21.20
CA ILE A 1076 -20.33 47.50 -21.05
C ILE A 1076 -21.77 47.50 -20.53
N ASP A 1077 -22.64 46.60 -20.98
CA ASP A 1077 -24.01 46.43 -20.42
C ASP A 1077 -23.98 46.17 -18.91
N ILE A 1078 -23.04 45.36 -18.40
CA ILE A 1078 -22.91 45.06 -16.96
C ILE A 1078 -22.38 46.28 -16.20
N CYS A 1079 -21.40 47.01 -16.77
CA CYS A 1079 -20.95 48.28 -16.20
C CYS A 1079 -22.09 49.31 -16.12
N MET A 1080 -22.93 49.40 -17.15
CA MET A 1080 -24.14 50.23 -17.18
C MET A 1080 -25.21 49.79 -16.17
N ALA A 1081 -25.40 48.47 -15.99
CA ALA A 1081 -26.29 47.94 -14.97
C ALA A 1081 -25.79 48.29 -13.56
N ARG A 1082 -24.47 48.24 -13.33
CA ARG A 1082 -23.85 48.61 -12.06
C ARG A 1082 -24.01 50.10 -11.75
N LEU A 1083 -23.72 50.98 -12.71
CA LEU A 1083 -23.96 52.44 -12.59
C LEU A 1083 -25.43 52.76 -12.30
N GLY A 1084 -26.35 52.00 -12.89
CA GLY A 1084 -27.79 52.10 -12.64
C GLY A 1084 -28.27 51.49 -11.33
N LYS A 1085 -27.39 50.99 -10.44
CA LYS A 1085 -27.73 50.21 -9.23
C LYS A 1085 -28.72 49.06 -9.50
N ARG A 1086 -28.52 48.34 -10.61
CA ARG A 1086 -29.28 47.13 -11.01
C ARG A 1086 -28.42 45.86 -11.00
N TYR A 1087 -27.14 45.99 -10.66
CA TYR A 1087 -26.17 44.91 -10.54
C TYR A 1087 -25.22 45.24 -9.40
N CYS A 1088 -24.72 44.22 -8.68
CA CYS A 1088 -23.68 44.35 -7.66
C CYS A 1088 -22.43 43.61 -8.12
N GLY A 1089 -21.26 44.23 -8.04
CA GLY A 1089 -19.98 43.56 -8.22
C GLY A 1089 -19.51 42.83 -6.95
N LEU A 1090 -18.22 42.55 -6.91
CA LEU A 1090 -17.53 41.90 -5.79
C LEU A 1090 -16.53 42.86 -5.15
N SER A 1091 -16.74 43.16 -3.87
CA SER A 1091 -15.88 44.03 -3.06
C SER A 1091 -14.72 43.25 -2.44
N ALA A 1092 -13.56 43.88 -2.29
CA ALA A 1092 -12.39 43.27 -1.67
C ALA A 1092 -12.49 43.30 -0.13
N HIS A 1093 -12.30 42.16 0.52
CA HIS A 1093 -12.29 42.03 1.98
C HIS A 1093 -11.03 41.27 2.44
N HIS A 1094 -10.18 41.90 3.25
CA HIS A 1094 -8.99 41.26 3.79
C HIS A 1094 -9.35 40.39 5.01
N LEU A 1095 -8.97 39.11 4.97
CA LEU A 1095 -9.18 38.13 6.02
C LEU A 1095 -7.88 37.40 6.35
N ILE A 1096 -7.67 37.05 7.62
CA ILE A 1096 -6.52 36.24 8.02
C ILE A 1096 -6.88 34.77 7.91
N SER A 1097 -6.09 34.02 7.13
CA SER A 1097 -6.20 32.58 6.99
C SER A 1097 -5.60 31.88 8.22
N ASN A 1098 -6.42 31.09 8.92
CA ASN A 1098 -5.95 30.25 10.04
C ASN A 1098 -5.13 29.02 9.57
N PHE A 1099 -5.01 28.77 8.26
CA PHE A 1099 -4.25 27.63 7.72
C PHE A 1099 -2.75 27.92 7.58
N ASP A 1100 -2.39 29.16 7.29
CA ASP A 1100 -1.01 29.59 7.04
C ASP A 1100 -0.64 30.92 7.72
N GLY A 1101 -1.57 31.55 8.44
CA GLY A 1101 -1.37 32.78 9.20
C GLY A 1101 -1.26 34.05 8.35
N LYS A 1102 -1.54 33.96 7.04
CA LYS A 1102 -1.39 35.09 6.11
C LYS A 1102 -2.68 35.88 5.95
N ILE A 1103 -2.53 37.15 5.61
CA ILE A 1103 -3.62 38.00 5.13
C ILE A 1103 -3.91 37.60 3.68
N SER A 1104 -5.18 37.35 3.38
CA SER A 1104 -5.68 36.99 2.04
C SER A 1104 -6.88 37.87 1.70
N THR A 1105 -6.94 38.32 0.45
CA THR A 1105 -8.05 39.15 -0.06
C THR A 1105 -9.17 38.25 -0.60
N LEU A 1106 -10.35 38.28 0.01
CA LEU A 1106 -11.55 37.56 -0.42
C LEU A 1106 -12.53 38.53 -1.08
N TYR A 1107 -13.01 38.20 -2.27
CA TYR A 1107 -13.93 39.05 -3.04
C TYR A 1107 -15.38 38.56 -2.87
N TYR A 1108 -16.22 39.35 -2.21
CA TYR A 1108 -17.65 39.08 -2.05
C TYR A 1108 -18.43 40.39 -1.83
N ASN A 1109 -19.76 40.32 -1.81
CA ASN A 1109 -20.59 41.48 -1.44
C ASN A 1109 -21.35 41.21 -0.13
N VAL A 1110 -21.52 42.25 0.68
CA VAL A 1110 -22.34 42.23 1.90
C VAL A 1110 -23.67 42.89 1.55
N VAL A 1111 -24.78 42.20 1.79
CA VAL A 1111 -26.11 42.76 1.49
C VAL A 1111 -26.47 43.83 2.53
N GLU A 1112 -26.09 45.08 2.26
CA GLU A 1112 -26.56 46.23 3.02
C GLU A 1112 -28.00 46.60 2.64
N PRO A 1113 -28.82 47.11 3.58
CA PRO A 1113 -30.22 47.44 3.32
C PRO A 1113 -30.43 48.60 2.32
N GLN A 1114 -29.37 49.26 1.85
CA GLN A 1114 -29.46 50.31 0.82
C GLN A 1114 -29.42 49.75 -0.62
N ASP A 1115 -29.02 48.49 -0.81
CA ASP A 1115 -28.92 47.84 -2.14
C ASP A 1115 -30.15 46.99 -2.52
N LEU A 1116 -31.26 47.15 -1.78
CA LEU A 1116 -32.55 46.45 -2.01
C LEU A 1116 -33.15 46.59 -3.43
N ASN A 1117 -32.64 47.50 -4.26
CA ASN A 1117 -33.06 47.69 -5.65
C ASN A 1117 -32.30 46.80 -6.67
N CYS A 1118 -31.25 46.10 -6.26
CA CYS A 1118 -30.56 45.12 -7.11
C CYS A 1118 -31.33 43.79 -7.16
N GLN A 1119 -32.44 43.77 -7.91
CA GLN A 1119 -33.07 42.51 -8.31
C GLN A 1119 -32.17 41.80 -9.32
N GLY A 1120 -31.65 40.62 -8.95
CA GLY A 1120 -30.78 39.82 -9.80
C GLY A 1120 -31.44 39.45 -11.13
N VAL A 1121 -30.65 39.52 -12.20
CA VAL A 1121 -30.99 39.09 -13.57
C VAL A 1121 -30.39 37.71 -13.84
#